data_AF-A0A840IRQ9-F1
#
_entry.id   AF-A0A840IRQ9-F1
#
_cell.length_a   1.000
_cell.length_b   1.000
_cell.length_c   1.000
_cell.angle_alpha   90.00
_cell.angle_beta   90.00
_cell.angle_gamma   90.00
#
_symmetry.space_group_name_H-M   'P 1'
#
loop_
_entity.id
_entity.type
_entity.pdbx_description
1 polymer ?
#
loop_
_entity_poly.entity_id
_entity_poly.type
_entity_poly.pdbx_seq_one_letter_code
_entity_poly.pdbx_strand_id
1 'polypeptide(L)'
;MTTTPTATATTAMATTALPALEESFHDDPAVVRRAATEDYAAHVVPKTARSGRWSMSMAWYALASAMAWLITAGVAAVAVGPVNALIGAAASVVAYSVLCAAMSTYAARTGTSINLFSRTLFGLRGGAIATLVLFLIAIFYATFEGSVVAHAFRLSTGSLPMWFWYLAVVAYSVPLAIGGVRAFLDKFNGALLPVYIIGMAVAVFWTITAKGYRTDWLHTGGGTADVAGPGWLYSFTLYMGVWVLMMFAGDMARHAKVEDLRFHRWFTFGPVFHGFTLLLNAFVGIFLAEHLVAGELTELSAVDGMIALMGGWAVVFIWVTQTRINTANYYVASSNLANLAGRLVRRSIPRWLWVVGVGVLVYLLMLQDVISKLQIALEYSAIITVAWVGVVVAYMLWAKVRGIAPEHLEYRPGRVPPVHRPAVLTWTIGTAAGVVLLTVCGPFGATWYAPATFLIAFAGYSAALLVSRADAVLSRPHDPRSEVADPWASRIRCHTCGLSYVAQEMDRDPSAEHQAICCACAAGSPAFLAAARHEALRSTRGKTTVKCQLAIRVFAVFLNRTPQLRDLLDRWDRTLEFRLAGERPFHLVIENGKAGVAGHPATDPDIVFEAPAALFLRMMLDPALADEAYVNKKYEVHGPPPDATRFRVLGERVQEYHRLFFGVLKKSATIILRTR
;
A
#
# COMPACT_ATOMS: atom_id res chain seq x y z
N MET A 1 16.88 67.61 40.30
CA MET A 1 15.80 66.68 39.88
C MET A 1 15.95 66.44 38.40
N THR A 2 16.29 65.22 38.00
CA THR A 2 15.76 64.48 36.82
C THR A 2 16.63 63.25 36.62
N THR A 3 16.10 62.15 37.14
CA THR A 3 16.57 60.77 37.02
C THR A 3 16.41 60.25 35.59
N THR A 4 17.46 59.66 35.06
CA THR A 4 17.46 58.85 33.83
C THR A 4 16.81 57.49 34.11
N PRO A 5 15.85 57.01 33.30
CA PRO A 5 15.40 55.62 33.40
C PRO A 5 16.19 54.74 32.43
N THR A 6 16.88 53.77 33.00
CA THR A 6 17.50 52.62 32.34
C THR A 6 16.39 51.75 31.75
N ALA A 7 16.28 51.68 30.42
CA ALA A 7 15.37 50.77 29.76
C ALA A 7 15.94 49.34 29.83
N THR A 8 15.25 48.50 30.60
CA THR A 8 15.40 47.05 30.65
C THR A 8 15.15 46.46 29.26
N ALA A 9 16.20 45.89 28.66
CA ALA A 9 16.09 45.06 27.48
C ALA A 9 15.39 43.74 27.85
N THR A 10 14.07 43.71 27.68
CA THR A 10 13.30 42.47 27.68
C THR A 10 13.72 41.69 26.42
N THR A 11 14.50 40.64 26.60
CA THR A 11 14.84 39.68 25.56
C THR A 11 13.56 38.96 25.12
N ALA A 12 12.82 39.58 24.20
CA ALA A 12 11.76 38.90 23.48
C ALA A 12 12.42 37.76 22.69
N MET A 13 12.12 36.52 23.06
CA MET A 13 12.38 35.36 22.21
C MET A 13 11.73 35.63 20.86
N ALA A 14 12.53 35.92 19.84
CA ALA A 14 12.08 36.03 18.47
C ALA A 14 11.51 34.68 18.03
N THR A 15 10.19 34.52 18.05
CA THR A 15 9.49 33.53 17.24
C THR A 15 9.77 33.88 15.79
N THR A 16 10.70 33.16 15.15
CA THR A 16 10.98 33.30 13.73
C THR A 16 9.66 33.03 12.97
N ALA A 17 9.07 34.06 12.37
CA ALA A 17 7.83 33.92 11.62
C ALA A 17 8.05 32.95 10.46
N LEU A 18 7.14 32.00 10.27
CA LEU A 18 7.23 31.04 9.17
C LEU A 18 7.19 31.77 7.83
N PRO A 19 7.98 31.37 6.82
CA PRO A 19 7.88 31.94 5.49
C PRO A 19 6.47 31.76 4.91
N ALA A 20 5.90 32.82 4.34
CA ALA A 20 4.61 32.75 3.67
C ALA A 20 4.65 31.77 2.50
N LEU A 21 3.54 31.06 2.25
CA LEU A 21 3.41 30.18 1.09
C LEU A 21 3.17 31.02 -0.17
N GLU A 22 3.94 30.77 -1.23
CA GLU A 22 3.64 31.28 -2.57
C GLU A 22 2.52 30.43 -3.19
N GLU A 23 1.27 30.83 -2.92
CA GLU A 23 0.05 30.14 -3.33
C GLU A 23 -0.52 30.65 -4.66
N SER A 24 -1.04 29.72 -5.47
CA SER A 24 -1.76 29.99 -6.71
C SER A 24 -2.94 29.01 -6.87
N PHE A 25 -3.92 29.34 -7.71
CA PHE A 25 -5.13 28.52 -7.91
C PHE A 25 -5.21 27.86 -9.29
N HIS A 26 -4.16 27.99 -10.09
CA HIS A 26 -4.05 27.44 -11.44
C HIS A 26 -2.90 26.44 -11.50
N ASP A 27 -3.02 25.42 -12.34
CA ASP A 27 -1.94 24.45 -12.52
C ASP A 27 -0.75 25.11 -13.24
N ASP A 28 0.46 24.86 -12.74
CA ASP A 28 1.70 25.38 -13.32
C ASP A 28 1.85 24.87 -14.77
N PRO A 29 1.97 25.76 -15.79
CA PRO A 29 2.06 25.34 -17.18
C PRO A 29 3.24 24.41 -17.49
N ALA A 30 4.36 24.55 -16.77
CA ALA A 30 5.51 23.67 -16.94
C ALA A 30 5.25 22.29 -16.31
N VAL A 31 4.54 22.23 -15.18
CA VAL A 31 4.10 20.95 -14.58
C VAL A 31 3.12 20.24 -15.51
N VAL A 32 2.13 20.94 -16.06
CA VAL A 32 1.16 20.36 -17.02
C VAL A 32 1.87 19.81 -18.27
N ARG A 33 2.83 20.56 -18.81
CA ARG A 33 3.62 20.13 -19.98
C ARG A 33 4.47 18.89 -19.67
N ARG A 34 5.12 18.86 -18.50
CA ARG A 34 5.89 17.68 -18.06
C ARG A 34 4.97 16.48 -17.83
N ALA A 35 3.81 16.68 -17.22
CA ALA A 35 2.83 15.63 -16.96
C ALA A 35 2.30 14.96 -18.22
N ALA A 36 2.21 15.67 -19.36
CA ALA A 36 1.87 15.06 -20.64
C ALA A 36 2.83 13.92 -21.04
N THR A 37 4.06 13.94 -20.53
CA THR A 37 5.06 12.90 -20.75
C THR A 37 5.27 12.04 -19.50
N GLU A 38 5.53 12.63 -18.33
CA GLU A 38 5.91 11.93 -17.09
C GLU A 38 4.72 11.39 -16.28
N ASP A 39 3.48 11.76 -16.63
CA ASP A 39 2.22 11.31 -16.05
C ASP A 39 2.19 11.32 -14.52
N TYR A 40 2.77 12.35 -13.90
CA TYR A 40 2.88 12.49 -12.44
C TYR A 40 3.50 11.27 -11.75
N ALA A 41 4.57 10.66 -12.30
CA ALA A 41 5.17 9.46 -11.71
C ALA A 41 5.55 9.63 -10.23
N ALA A 42 6.19 10.77 -9.89
CA ALA A 42 6.69 11.08 -8.55
C ALA A 42 5.77 12.00 -7.71
N HIS A 43 4.65 12.44 -8.29
CA HIS A 43 3.72 13.42 -7.73
C HIS A 43 2.33 12.81 -7.58
N VAL A 44 1.48 13.40 -6.75
CA VAL A 44 0.06 13.04 -6.77
C VAL A 44 -0.62 13.62 -8.00
N VAL A 45 -1.61 12.93 -8.52
CA VAL A 45 -2.40 13.42 -9.66
C VAL A 45 -3.42 14.46 -9.16
N PRO A 46 -3.29 15.74 -9.56
CA PRO A 46 -4.26 16.78 -9.20
C PRO A 46 -5.66 16.46 -9.72
N LYS A 47 -6.71 16.93 -9.03
CA LYS A 47 -8.11 16.69 -9.46
C LYS A 47 -8.40 17.22 -10.87
N THR A 48 -7.81 18.35 -11.24
CA THR A 48 -7.91 18.97 -12.57
C THR A 48 -7.33 18.12 -13.68
N ALA A 49 -6.29 17.35 -13.36
CA ALA A 49 -5.63 16.44 -14.26
C ALA A 49 -6.16 15.00 -14.06
N ARG A 50 -7.49 14.78 -13.99
CA ARG A 50 -8.11 13.44 -13.93
C ARG A 50 -9.00 13.16 -15.14
N SER A 51 -8.94 11.93 -15.65
CA SER A 51 -9.64 11.43 -16.83
C SER A 51 -11.13 11.20 -16.53
N GLY A 52 -11.97 11.43 -17.53
CA GLY A 52 -13.40 11.09 -17.44
C GLY A 52 -13.63 9.57 -17.44
N ARG A 53 -14.84 9.16 -17.00
CA ARG A 53 -15.19 7.76 -16.79
C ARG A 53 -14.89 6.80 -17.96
N TRP A 54 -15.16 7.22 -19.19
CA TRP A 54 -14.99 6.37 -20.39
C TRP A 54 -13.54 6.24 -20.82
N SER A 55 -12.79 7.34 -20.80
CA SER A 55 -11.34 7.34 -21.07
C SER A 55 -10.61 6.40 -20.11
N MET A 56 -10.92 6.50 -18.82
CA MET A 56 -10.36 5.61 -17.80
C MET A 56 -10.78 4.15 -18.00
N SER A 57 -12.04 3.88 -18.33
CA SER A 57 -12.49 2.51 -18.66
C SER A 57 -11.75 1.95 -19.86
N MET A 58 -11.61 2.69 -20.97
CA MET A 58 -10.94 2.17 -22.16
C MET A 58 -9.46 1.90 -21.93
N ALA A 59 -8.78 2.76 -21.17
CA ALA A 59 -7.41 2.51 -20.73
C ALA A 59 -7.29 1.23 -19.90
N TRP A 60 -8.24 0.97 -18.99
CA TRP A 60 -8.25 -0.24 -18.16
C TRP A 60 -8.64 -1.51 -18.94
N TYR A 61 -9.60 -1.40 -19.86
CA TYR A 61 -10.09 -2.51 -20.70
C TYR A 61 -9.06 -3.03 -21.71
N ALA A 62 -7.90 -2.38 -21.82
CA ALA A 62 -6.73 -2.93 -22.50
C ALA A 62 -6.27 -4.27 -21.89
N LEU A 63 -6.41 -4.41 -20.56
CA LEU A 63 -6.00 -5.60 -19.81
C LEU A 63 -6.98 -6.78 -19.97
N ALA A 64 -8.18 -6.53 -20.51
CA ALA A 64 -9.22 -7.55 -20.61
C ALA A 64 -8.99 -8.57 -21.73
N SER A 65 -8.16 -8.24 -22.73
CA SER A 65 -8.03 -9.04 -23.95
C SER A 65 -6.83 -9.97 -23.99
N ALA A 66 -6.07 -10.11 -22.91
CA ALA A 66 -4.89 -10.97 -22.90
C ALA A 66 -5.26 -12.44 -23.11
N MET A 67 -4.49 -13.14 -23.96
CA MET A 67 -4.70 -14.58 -24.16
C MET A 67 -4.42 -15.38 -22.88
N ALA A 68 -3.55 -14.88 -22.01
CA ALA A 68 -3.26 -15.48 -20.71
C ALA A 68 -4.54 -15.81 -19.91
N TRP A 69 -5.62 -15.02 -20.07
CA TRP A 69 -6.91 -15.32 -19.43
C TRP A 69 -7.57 -16.59 -19.94
N LEU A 70 -7.59 -16.77 -21.26
CA LEU A 70 -8.12 -17.98 -21.91
C LEU A 70 -7.30 -19.20 -21.50
N ILE A 71 -5.98 -19.07 -21.53
CA ILE A 71 -5.04 -20.16 -21.27
C ILE A 71 -5.05 -20.56 -19.79
N THR A 72 -5.02 -19.60 -18.86
CA THR A 72 -5.09 -19.87 -17.42
C THR A 72 -6.35 -20.66 -17.07
N ALA A 73 -7.49 -20.34 -17.69
CA ALA A 73 -8.72 -21.08 -17.49
C ALA A 73 -8.67 -22.51 -18.04
N GLY A 74 -8.13 -22.68 -19.26
CA GLY A 74 -7.90 -24.01 -19.82
C GLY A 74 -6.97 -24.86 -18.96
N VAL A 75 -5.86 -24.28 -18.47
CA VAL A 75 -4.91 -24.97 -17.57
C VAL A 75 -5.60 -25.38 -16.27
N ALA A 76 -6.43 -24.50 -15.70
CA ALA A 76 -7.24 -24.84 -14.54
C ALA A 76 -8.22 -25.98 -14.84
N ALA A 77 -8.88 -26.00 -16.00
CA ALA A 77 -9.80 -27.08 -16.37
C ALA A 77 -9.09 -28.42 -16.56
N VAL A 78 -7.91 -28.45 -17.20
CA VAL A 78 -7.09 -29.66 -17.30
C VAL A 78 -6.67 -30.17 -15.92
N ALA A 79 -6.35 -29.26 -14.99
CA ALA A 79 -5.90 -29.61 -13.65
C ALA A 79 -7.05 -30.16 -12.76
N VAL A 80 -8.21 -29.51 -12.74
CA VAL A 80 -9.28 -29.79 -11.74
C VAL A 80 -10.68 -30.03 -12.31
N GLY A 81 -10.80 -30.06 -13.63
CA GLY A 81 -12.05 -30.18 -14.35
C GLY A 81 -12.71 -28.81 -14.66
N PRO A 82 -13.47 -28.70 -15.76
CA PRO A 82 -14.11 -27.46 -16.20
C PRO A 82 -15.01 -26.78 -15.14
N VAL A 83 -15.85 -27.55 -14.43
CA VAL A 83 -16.76 -27.00 -13.42
C VAL A 83 -16.00 -26.32 -12.28
N ASN A 84 -14.98 -27.00 -11.74
CA ASN A 84 -14.15 -26.44 -10.67
C ASN A 84 -13.38 -25.20 -11.15
N ALA A 85 -12.86 -25.22 -12.38
CA ALA A 85 -12.19 -24.08 -12.98
C ALA A 85 -13.11 -22.85 -13.09
N LEU A 86 -14.37 -23.05 -13.50
CA LEU A 86 -15.36 -21.97 -13.60
C LEU A 86 -15.77 -21.44 -12.22
N ILE A 87 -15.91 -22.31 -11.21
CA ILE A 87 -16.18 -21.88 -9.82
C ILE A 87 -15.00 -21.06 -9.28
N GLY A 88 -13.76 -21.49 -9.52
CA GLY A 88 -12.55 -20.76 -9.14
C GLY A 88 -12.44 -19.41 -9.84
N ALA A 89 -12.76 -19.35 -11.13
CA ALA A 89 -12.85 -18.10 -11.89
C ALA A 89 -13.93 -17.16 -11.33
N ALA A 90 -15.13 -17.67 -11.01
CA ALA A 90 -16.20 -16.88 -10.41
C ALA A 90 -15.83 -16.35 -9.00
N ALA A 91 -15.18 -17.17 -8.17
CA ALA A 91 -14.63 -16.72 -6.88
C ALA A 91 -13.58 -15.61 -7.08
N SER A 92 -12.76 -15.72 -8.12
CA SER A 92 -11.78 -14.70 -8.51
C SER A 92 -12.44 -13.40 -8.94
N VAL A 93 -13.53 -13.45 -9.72
CA VAL A 93 -14.31 -12.25 -10.07
C VAL A 93 -14.75 -11.49 -8.82
N VAL A 94 -15.26 -12.19 -7.81
CA VAL A 94 -15.69 -11.57 -6.56
C VAL A 94 -14.52 -10.93 -5.83
N ALA A 95 -13.43 -11.69 -5.61
CA ALA A 95 -12.25 -11.20 -4.90
C ALA A 95 -11.62 -9.98 -5.57
N TYR A 96 -11.35 -10.05 -6.88
CA TYR A 96 -10.81 -8.95 -7.65
C TYR A 96 -11.72 -7.73 -7.63
N SER A 97 -13.03 -7.92 -7.81
CA SER A 97 -13.96 -6.80 -7.85
C SER A 97 -14.02 -6.04 -6.53
N VAL A 98 -14.05 -6.76 -5.40
CA VAL A 98 -14.07 -6.12 -4.07
C VAL A 98 -12.77 -5.38 -3.80
N LEU A 99 -11.62 -6.02 -4.05
CA LEU A 99 -10.30 -5.48 -3.74
C LEU A 99 -9.92 -4.33 -4.68
N CYS A 100 -10.11 -4.50 -5.99
CA CYS A 100 -9.86 -3.44 -6.97
C CYS A 100 -10.82 -2.25 -6.78
N ALA A 101 -12.09 -2.46 -6.41
CA ALA A 101 -13.00 -1.35 -6.09
C ALA A 101 -12.54 -0.56 -4.85
N ALA A 102 -12.01 -1.23 -3.83
CA ALA A 102 -11.44 -0.60 -2.65
C ALA A 102 -10.17 0.18 -2.99
N MET A 103 -9.21 -0.47 -3.68
CA MET A 103 -7.95 0.15 -4.07
C MET A 103 -8.12 1.33 -5.03
N SER A 104 -8.96 1.15 -6.05
CA SER A 104 -9.27 2.23 -6.99
C SER A 104 -9.94 3.42 -6.31
N THR A 105 -10.77 3.18 -5.28
CA THR A 105 -11.33 4.27 -4.46
C THR A 105 -10.25 5.08 -3.77
N TYR A 106 -9.32 4.39 -3.09
CA TYR A 106 -8.22 5.07 -2.40
C TYR A 106 -7.41 5.88 -3.40
N ALA A 107 -6.94 5.25 -4.48
CA ALA A 107 -6.14 5.90 -5.50
C ALA A 107 -6.86 7.09 -6.16
N ALA A 108 -8.13 6.93 -6.53
CA ALA A 108 -8.92 8.01 -7.12
C ALA A 108 -9.15 9.16 -6.14
N ARG A 109 -9.27 8.92 -4.83
CA ARG A 109 -9.42 10.02 -3.84
C ARG A 109 -8.10 10.74 -3.58
N THR A 110 -7.01 9.99 -3.44
CA THR A 110 -5.71 10.54 -3.01
C THR A 110 -4.79 10.96 -4.15
N GLY A 111 -5.06 10.52 -5.39
CA GLY A 111 -4.17 10.73 -6.53
C GLY A 111 -2.81 10.02 -6.41
N THR A 112 -2.65 9.11 -5.44
CA THR A 112 -1.36 8.46 -5.15
C THR A 112 -1.14 7.26 -6.07
N SER A 113 0.08 7.13 -6.60
CA SER A 113 0.55 5.87 -7.19
C SER A 113 0.77 4.79 -6.11
N ILE A 114 0.92 3.54 -6.53
CA ILE A 114 1.27 2.43 -5.65
C ILE A 114 2.59 2.65 -4.92
N ASN A 115 3.55 3.33 -5.56
CA ASN A 115 4.78 3.78 -4.90
C ASN A 115 4.47 4.68 -3.70
N LEU A 116 3.68 5.74 -3.90
CA LEU A 116 3.33 6.69 -2.84
C LEU A 116 2.48 6.02 -1.74
N PHE A 117 1.49 5.22 -2.13
CA PHE A 117 0.67 4.46 -1.18
C PHE A 117 1.50 3.47 -0.35
N SER A 118 2.46 2.79 -0.99
CA SER A 118 3.36 1.86 -0.29
C SER A 118 4.33 2.56 0.67
N ARG A 119 4.59 3.87 0.51
CA ARG A 119 5.35 4.64 1.52
C ARG A 119 4.60 4.76 2.84
N THR A 120 3.27 4.87 2.80
CA THR A 120 2.43 4.86 3.99
C THR A 120 2.53 3.54 4.72
N LEU A 121 2.60 2.43 3.98
CA LEU A 121 2.63 1.09 4.56
C LEU A 121 4.02 0.69 5.05
N PHE A 122 5.04 0.83 4.20
CA PHE A 122 6.37 0.27 4.43
C PHE A 122 7.43 1.34 4.77
N GLY A 123 7.06 2.62 4.81
CA GLY A 123 7.98 3.74 4.95
C GLY A 123 8.64 4.16 3.62
N LEU A 124 9.43 5.22 3.64
CA LEU A 124 9.99 5.85 2.44
C LEU A 124 10.84 4.89 1.58
N ARG A 125 11.73 4.11 2.22
CA ARG A 125 12.58 3.13 1.54
C ARG A 125 11.81 1.86 1.24
N GLY A 126 10.96 1.40 2.16
CA GLY A 126 10.15 0.20 1.97
C GLY A 126 9.15 0.33 0.81
N GLY A 127 8.63 1.54 0.55
CA GLY A 127 7.78 1.80 -0.61
C GLY A 127 8.45 1.55 -1.96
N ALA A 128 9.80 1.56 -2.02
CA ALA A 128 10.54 1.19 -3.23
C ALA A 128 10.34 -0.28 -3.63
N ILE A 129 10.06 -1.16 -2.66
CA ILE A 129 9.87 -2.59 -2.90
C ILE A 129 8.68 -2.79 -3.84
N ALA A 130 7.55 -2.13 -3.57
CA ALA A 130 6.36 -2.23 -4.41
C ALA A 130 6.62 -1.74 -5.84
N THR A 131 7.38 -0.65 -5.99
CA THR A 131 7.78 -0.11 -7.31
C THR A 131 8.70 -1.08 -8.05
N LEU A 132 9.68 -1.68 -7.38
CA LEU A 132 10.56 -2.67 -7.98
C LEU A 132 9.80 -3.91 -8.42
N VAL A 133 8.90 -4.42 -7.56
CA VAL A 133 8.04 -5.57 -7.86
C VAL A 133 7.16 -5.29 -9.08
N LEU A 134 6.48 -4.14 -9.11
CA LEU A 134 5.67 -3.72 -10.26
C LEU A 134 6.49 -3.60 -11.53
N PHE A 135 7.67 -2.98 -11.44
CA PHE A 135 8.59 -2.85 -12.57
C PHE A 135 8.93 -4.23 -13.12
N LEU A 136 9.52 -5.11 -12.31
CA LEU A 136 9.99 -6.44 -12.72
C LEU A 136 8.88 -7.29 -13.33
N ILE A 137 7.71 -7.34 -12.69
CA ILE A 137 6.58 -8.13 -13.19
C ILE A 137 6.04 -7.52 -14.50
N ALA A 138 5.97 -6.19 -14.62
CA ALA A 138 5.51 -5.56 -15.84
C ALA A 138 6.47 -5.79 -17.03
N ILE A 139 7.80 -5.79 -16.83
CA ILE A 139 8.75 -6.16 -17.90
C ILE A 139 8.58 -7.63 -18.28
N PHE A 140 8.37 -8.48 -17.28
CA PHE A 140 8.16 -9.90 -17.49
C PHE A 140 6.90 -10.16 -18.33
N TYR A 141 5.77 -9.53 -17.99
CA TYR A 141 4.56 -9.58 -18.82
C TYR A 141 4.78 -8.96 -20.20
N ALA A 142 5.51 -7.85 -20.30
CA ALA A 142 5.79 -7.24 -21.60
C ALA A 142 6.62 -8.15 -22.53
N THR A 143 7.57 -8.87 -21.94
CA THR A 143 8.39 -9.89 -22.58
C THR A 143 7.50 -11.03 -23.06
N PHE A 144 6.64 -11.52 -22.18
CA PHE A 144 5.76 -12.63 -22.47
C PHE A 144 4.78 -12.32 -23.60
N GLU A 145 3.99 -11.26 -23.45
CA GLU A 145 2.96 -10.86 -24.42
C GLU A 145 3.56 -10.54 -25.79
N GLY A 146 4.73 -9.89 -25.80
CA GLY A 146 5.42 -9.63 -27.06
C GLY A 146 6.02 -10.88 -27.71
N SER A 147 6.42 -11.89 -26.92
CA SER A 147 6.94 -13.15 -27.46
C SER A 147 5.84 -13.95 -28.15
N VAL A 148 4.61 -13.88 -27.64
CA VAL A 148 3.42 -14.49 -28.25
C VAL A 148 3.15 -13.89 -29.63
N VAL A 149 3.22 -12.57 -29.77
CA VAL A 149 3.09 -11.90 -31.08
C VAL A 149 4.22 -12.31 -32.02
N ALA A 150 5.47 -12.33 -31.53
CA ALA A 150 6.63 -12.72 -32.34
C ALA A 150 6.50 -14.16 -32.85
N HIS A 151 6.01 -15.08 -32.00
CA HIS A 151 5.73 -16.46 -32.39
C HIS A 151 4.66 -16.55 -33.48
N ALA A 152 3.54 -15.82 -33.31
CA ALA A 152 2.47 -15.76 -34.31
C ALA A 152 2.95 -15.22 -35.67
N PHE A 153 3.80 -14.18 -35.68
CA PHE A 153 4.40 -13.65 -36.90
C PHE A 153 5.37 -14.64 -37.55
N ARG A 154 6.22 -15.29 -36.75
CA ARG A 154 7.16 -16.30 -37.24
C ARG A 154 6.43 -17.48 -37.87
N LEU A 155 5.38 -17.98 -37.21
CA LEU A 155 4.62 -19.13 -37.69
C LEU A 155 3.89 -18.84 -39.01
N SER A 156 3.43 -17.60 -39.21
CA SER A 156 2.64 -17.22 -40.38
C SER A 156 3.46 -16.77 -41.61
N THR A 157 4.65 -16.21 -41.43
CA THR A 157 5.44 -15.59 -42.53
C THR A 157 6.83 -16.21 -42.75
N GLY A 158 7.34 -16.97 -41.78
CA GLY A 158 8.24 -18.10 -42.02
C GLY A 158 9.66 -17.90 -42.57
N SER A 159 10.19 -16.69 -42.78
CA SER A 159 11.51 -16.52 -43.43
C SER A 159 12.66 -16.02 -42.54
N LEU A 160 12.35 -15.37 -41.42
CA LEU A 160 13.34 -14.69 -40.57
C LEU A 160 13.53 -15.36 -39.20
N PRO A 161 14.73 -15.26 -38.60
CA PRO A 161 15.03 -15.85 -37.28
C PRO A 161 14.22 -15.18 -36.16
N MET A 162 13.99 -15.89 -35.05
CA MET A 162 13.12 -15.43 -33.95
C MET A 162 13.56 -14.09 -33.34
N TRP A 163 14.87 -13.84 -33.22
CA TRP A 163 15.40 -12.56 -32.70
C TRP A 163 14.92 -11.35 -33.51
N PHE A 164 14.68 -11.51 -34.82
CA PHE A 164 14.18 -10.45 -35.68
C PHE A 164 12.73 -10.12 -35.33
N TRP A 165 11.90 -11.14 -35.13
CA TRP A 165 10.51 -10.96 -34.74
C TRP A 165 10.37 -10.32 -33.36
N TYR A 166 11.24 -10.68 -32.41
CA TYR A 166 11.33 -9.97 -31.13
C TYR A 166 11.67 -8.48 -31.33
N LEU A 167 12.66 -8.17 -32.18
CA LEU A 167 13.04 -6.79 -32.46
C LEU A 167 11.88 -6.01 -33.11
N ALA A 168 11.19 -6.62 -34.09
CA ALA A 168 10.04 -6.02 -34.75
C ALA A 168 8.92 -5.70 -33.75
N VAL A 169 8.62 -6.63 -32.84
CA VAL A 169 7.60 -6.42 -31.81
C VAL A 169 7.96 -5.28 -30.86
N VAL A 170 9.20 -5.24 -30.38
CA VAL A 170 9.68 -4.16 -29.51
C VAL A 170 9.69 -2.82 -30.24
N ALA A 171 10.11 -2.81 -31.51
CA ALA A 171 10.22 -1.61 -32.33
C ALA A 171 8.88 -0.89 -32.52
N TYR A 172 7.77 -1.63 -32.65
CA TYR A 172 6.44 -1.00 -32.71
C TYR A 172 5.84 -0.74 -31.32
N SER A 173 6.15 -1.57 -30.32
CA SER A 173 5.58 -1.43 -28.96
C SER A 173 6.10 -0.18 -28.24
N VAL A 174 7.38 0.17 -28.41
CA VAL A 174 8.01 1.32 -27.76
C VAL A 174 7.33 2.64 -28.14
N PRO A 175 7.14 2.99 -29.44
CA PRO A 175 6.40 4.19 -29.83
C PRO A 175 4.98 4.27 -29.27
N LEU A 176 4.25 3.14 -29.25
CA LEU A 176 2.88 3.09 -28.71
C LEU A 176 2.82 3.40 -27.21
N ALA A 177 3.86 3.02 -26.46
CA ALA A 177 3.93 3.24 -25.01
C ALA A 177 4.41 4.65 -24.60
N ILE A 178 4.99 5.43 -25.52
CA ILE A 178 5.43 6.82 -25.26
C ILE A 178 4.22 7.71 -24.98
N GLY A 179 3.12 7.51 -25.71
CA GLY A 179 1.86 8.20 -25.44
C GLY A 179 1.31 7.78 -24.08
N GLY A 180 1.23 8.70 -23.12
CA GLY A 180 0.63 8.41 -21.81
C GLY A 180 -0.85 8.00 -21.89
N VAL A 181 -1.42 7.60 -20.74
CA VAL A 181 -2.77 7.01 -20.65
C VAL A 181 -3.84 7.87 -21.35
N ARG A 182 -3.78 9.20 -21.19
CA ARG A 182 -4.75 10.15 -21.79
C ARG A 182 -4.55 10.50 -23.25
N ALA A 183 -3.31 10.47 -23.72
CA ALA A 183 -2.99 11.07 -25.02
C ALA A 183 -3.36 10.12 -26.17
N PHE A 184 -3.21 8.81 -25.92
CA PHE A 184 -3.25 7.82 -26.99
C PHE A 184 -3.81 6.47 -26.54
N LEU A 185 -3.45 5.98 -25.34
CA LEU A 185 -3.78 4.61 -24.92
C LEU A 185 -5.29 4.37 -24.83
N ASP A 186 -6.08 5.31 -24.32
CA ASP A 186 -7.53 5.13 -24.21
C ASP A 186 -8.23 4.99 -25.57
N LYS A 187 -7.87 5.84 -26.55
CA LYS A 187 -8.42 5.80 -27.92
C LYS A 187 -7.99 4.54 -28.65
N PHE A 188 -6.70 4.20 -28.57
CA PHE A 188 -6.14 2.99 -29.17
C PHE A 188 -6.84 1.73 -28.63
N ASN A 189 -6.96 1.63 -27.31
CA ASN A 189 -7.58 0.48 -26.67
C ASN A 189 -9.10 0.40 -26.86
N GLY A 190 -9.78 1.55 -26.96
CA GLY A 190 -11.20 1.61 -27.30
C GLY A 190 -11.48 1.15 -28.73
N ALA A 191 -10.65 1.57 -29.69
CA ALA A 191 -10.80 1.19 -31.10
C ALA A 191 -10.57 -0.31 -31.35
N LEU A 192 -9.68 -0.94 -30.57
CA LEU A 192 -9.33 -2.35 -30.74
C LEU A 192 -10.20 -3.31 -29.92
N LEU A 193 -11.03 -2.83 -29.00
CA LEU A 193 -11.92 -3.68 -28.20
C LEU A 193 -12.94 -4.47 -29.05
N PRO A 194 -13.61 -3.86 -30.07
CA PRO A 194 -14.52 -4.61 -30.94
C PRO A 194 -13.82 -5.75 -31.69
N VAL A 195 -12.58 -5.53 -32.14
CA VAL A 195 -11.79 -6.56 -32.83
C VAL A 195 -11.55 -7.77 -31.94
N TYR A 196 -11.28 -7.54 -30.65
CA TYR A 196 -11.16 -8.63 -29.68
C TYR A 196 -12.47 -9.40 -29.50
N ILE A 197 -13.59 -8.70 -29.30
CA ILE A 197 -14.89 -9.34 -29.08
C ILE A 197 -15.31 -10.16 -30.31
N ILE A 198 -15.15 -9.58 -31.50
CA ILE A 198 -15.44 -10.25 -32.77
C ILE A 198 -14.50 -11.44 -32.96
N GLY A 199 -13.19 -11.28 -32.74
CA GLY A 199 -12.22 -12.36 -32.87
C GLY A 199 -12.49 -13.53 -31.94
N MET A 200 -12.92 -13.26 -30.70
CA MET A 200 -13.33 -14.28 -29.74
C MET A 200 -14.59 -15.03 -30.20
N ALA A 201 -15.60 -14.30 -30.69
CA ALA A 201 -16.82 -14.91 -31.24
C ALA A 201 -16.53 -15.77 -32.49
N VAL A 202 -15.66 -15.28 -33.37
CA VAL A 202 -15.20 -15.99 -34.57
C VAL A 202 -14.43 -17.25 -34.20
N ALA A 203 -13.51 -17.19 -33.22
CA ALA A 203 -12.77 -18.35 -32.75
C ALA A 203 -13.71 -19.45 -32.25
N VAL A 204 -14.72 -19.11 -31.44
CA VAL A 204 -15.73 -20.06 -30.96
C VAL A 204 -16.55 -20.62 -32.12
N PHE A 205 -17.09 -19.75 -32.98
CA PHE A 205 -17.91 -20.16 -34.11
C PHE A 205 -17.16 -21.11 -35.06
N TRP A 206 -15.95 -20.75 -35.46
CA TRP A 206 -15.15 -21.61 -36.34
C TRP A 206 -14.75 -22.91 -35.69
N THR A 207 -14.44 -22.92 -34.39
CA THR A 207 -14.18 -24.16 -33.64
C THR A 207 -15.38 -25.10 -33.74
N ILE A 208 -16.60 -24.59 -33.51
CA ILE A 208 -17.84 -25.37 -33.63
C ILE A 208 -18.01 -25.91 -35.05
N THR A 209 -17.80 -25.08 -36.08
CA THR A 209 -18.01 -25.52 -37.47
C THR A 209 -16.94 -26.49 -37.98
N ALA A 210 -15.69 -26.36 -37.51
CA ALA A 210 -14.56 -27.13 -38.01
C ALA A 210 -14.29 -28.42 -37.21
N LYS A 211 -14.59 -28.42 -35.90
CA LYS A 211 -14.33 -29.54 -34.98
C LYS A 211 -15.61 -30.18 -34.44
N GLY A 212 -16.77 -29.56 -34.64
CA GLY A 212 -18.05 -29.97 -34.03
C GLY A 212 -18.23 -29.40 -32.62
N TYR A 213 -19.47 -29.34 -32.15
CA TYR A 213 -19.80 -28.98 -30.77
C TYR A 213 -19.92 -30.23 -29.90
N ARG A 214 -19.04 -30.37 -28.92
CA ARG A 214 -19.17 -31.39 -27.87
C ARG A 214 -20.06 -30.86 -26.76
N THR A 215 -21.13 -31.56 -26.40
CA THR A 215 -22.07 -31.15 -25.33
C THR A 215 -21.54 -31.43 -23.92
N ASP A 216 -20.59 -32.36 -23.79
CA ASP A 216 -20.03 -32.88 -22.55
C ASP A 216 -18.82 -32.09 -22.04
N TRP A 217 -18.39 -31.04 -22.73
CA TRP A 217 -17.17 -30.27 -22.42
C TRP A 217 -17.14 -29.60 -21.04
N LEU A 218 -18.28 -29.46 -20.36
CA LEU A 218 -18.33 -29.00 -18.96
C LEU A 218 -18.04 -30.12 -17.96
N HIS A 219 -18.13 -31.37 -18.40
CA HIS A 219 -17.97 -32.58 -17.61
C HIS A 219 -16.82 -33.45 -18.12
N THR A 220 -15.97 -32.91 -19.01
CA THR A 220 -14.79 -33.60 -19.50
C THR A 220 -13.76 -33.77 -18.40
N GLY A 221 -13.61 -35.00 -17.93
CA GLY A 221 -12.60 -35.42 -16.97
C GLY A 221 -12.80 -34.90 -15.53
N GLY A 222 -12.16 -35.57 -14.57
CA GLY A 222 -12.16 -35.18 -13.15
C GLY A 222 -11.03 -34.20 -12.78
N GLY A 223 -10.24 -33.74 -13.75
CA GLY A 223 -8.93 -33.12 -13.52
C GLY A 223 -7.81 -34.16 -13.39
N THR A 224 -6.58 -33.71 -13.64
CA THR A 224 -5.37 -34.55 -13.60
C THR A 224 -4.46 -34.26 -12.41
N ALA A 225 -4.65 -33.12 -11.75
CA ALA A 225 -3.79 -32.67 -10.66
C ALA A 225 -4.16 -33.33 -9.33
N ASP A 226 -3.15 -33.75 -8.57
CA ASP A 226 -3.31 -34.09 -7.16
C ASP A 226 -3.45 -32.79 -6.36
N VAL A 227 -4.65 -32.52 -5.85
CA VAL A 227 -4.98 -31.26 -5.18
C VAL A 227 -5.39 -31.50 -3.73
N ALA A 228 -4.76 -30.78 -2.81
CA ALA A 228 -5.12 -30.82 -1.41
C ALA A 228 -6.29 -29.86 -1.10
N GLY A 229 -7.52 -30.30 -1.36
CA GLY A 229 -8.75 -29.54 -1.12
C GLY A 229 -9.67 -29.53 -2.34
N PRO A 230 -10.74 -28.72 -2.33
CA PRO A 230 -11.64 -28.61 -3.48
C PRO A 230 -10.92 -28.09 -4.71
N GLY A 231 -11.18 -28.68 -5.89
CA GLY A 231 -10.54 -28.27 -7.14
C GLY A 231 -10.73 -26.79 -7.47
N TRP A 232 -11.90 -26.21 -7.14
CA TRP A 232 -12.14 -24.78 -7.35
C TRP A 232 -11.21 -23.87 -6.54
N LEU A 233 -10.72 -24.33 -5.39
CA LEU A 233 -9.76 -23.59 -4.58
C LEU A 233 -8.39 -23.56 -5.26
N TYR A 234 -7.95 -24.68 -5.84
CA TYR A 234 -6.74 -24.72 -6.66
C TYR A 234 -6.85 -23.76 -7.85
N SER A 235 -7.98 -23.78 -8.56
CA SER A 235 -8.24 -22.83 -9.65
C SER A 235 -8.22 -21.37 -9.17
N PHE A 236 -8.82 -21.06 -8.02
CA PHE A 236 -8.75 -19.74 -7.41
C PHE A 236 -7.30 -19.33 -7.09
N THR A 237 -6.49 -20.24 -6.54
CA THR A 237 -5.05 -20.02 -6.28
C THR A 237 -4.28 -19.73 -7.57
N LEU A 238 -4.60 -20.37 -8.71
CA LEU A 238 -3.98 -20.01 -9.99
C LEU A 238 -4.28 -18.55 -10.38
N TYR A 239 -5.52 -18.08 -10.22
CA TYR A 239 -5.86 -16.67 -10.45
C TYR A 239 -5.26 -15.71 -9.42
N MET A 240 -4.84 -16.21 -8.25
CA MET A 240 -4.01 -15.43 -7.33
C MET A 240 -2.63 -15.10 -7.91
N GLY A 241 -2.16 -15.91 -8.87
CA GLY A 241 -0.97 -15.69 -9.71
C GLY A 241 -0.82 -14.28 -10.25
N VAL A 242 -1.94 -13.65 -10.60
CA VAL A 242 -1.98 -12.36 -11.31
C VAL A 242 -2.52 -11.21 -10.45
N TRP A 243 -2.53 -11.36 -9.12
CA TRP A 243 -2.97 -10.31 -8.17
C TRP A 243 -2.14 -9.02 -8.24
N VAL A 244 -0.98 -9.04 -8.91
CA VAL A 244 -0.25 -7.83 -9.32
C VAL A 244 -1.16 -6.82 -10.05
N LEU A 245 -2.20 -7.29 -10.75
CA LEU A 245 -3.13 -6.40 -11.44
C LEU A 245 -3.96 -5.53 -10.49
N MET A 246 -4.09 -5.91 -9.22
CA MET A 246 -4.67 -5.03 -8.20
C MET A 246 -3.76 -3.81 -7.95
N MET A 247 -2.44 -3.99 -8.04
CA MET A 247 -1.48 -2.88 -7.99
C MET A 247 -1.60 -2.02 -9.26
N PHE A 248 -1.74 -2.63 -10.45
CA PHE A 248 -2.00 -1.89 -11.70
C PHE A 248 -3.29 -1.06 -11.58
N ALA A 249 -4.33 -1.60 -10.95
CA ALA A 249 -5.58 -0.88 -10.72
C ALA A 249 -5.36 0.39 -9.91
N GLY A 250 -4.51 0.37 -8.88
CA GLY A 250 -4.16 1.57 -8.12
C GLY A 250 -3.40 2.62 -8.96
N ASP A 251 -2.41 2.21 -9.74
CA ASP A 251 -1.61 3.10 -10.59
C ASP A 251 -2.41 3.72 -11.75
N MET A 252 -3.46 3.03 -12.20
CA MET A 252 -4.41 3.50 -13.21
C MET A 252 -5.49 4.38 -12.58
N ALA A 253 -6.11 3.93 -11.49
CA ALA A 253 -7.25 4.60 -10.86
C ALA A 253 -6.93 5.95 -10.22
N ARG A 254 -5.66 6.25 -9.92
CA ARG A 254 -5.26 7.60 -9.47
C ARG A 254 -5.61 8.71 -10.48
N HIS A 255 -5.80 8.33 -11.74
CA HIS A 255 -6.24 9.22 -12.81
C HIS A 255 -7.76 9.33 -12.93
N ALA A 256 -8.54 8.58 -12.16
CA ALA A 256 -10.00 8.56 -12.25
C ALA A 256 -10.63 9.72 -11.46
N LYS A 257 -11.68 10.33 -12.02
CA LYS A 257 -12.47 11.36 -11.36
C LYS A 257 -13.20 10.82 -10.12
N VAL A 258 -13.27 11.63 -9.07
CA VAL A 258 -13.89 11.23 -7.79
C VAL A 258 -15.41 11.16 -7.93
N GLU A 259 -15.97 12.00 -8.80
CA GLU A 259 -17.41 12.10 -9.06
C GLU A 259 -17.94 10.81 -9.73
N ASP A 260 -17.08 10.12 -10.48
CA ASP A 260 -17.41 8.89 -11.22
C ASP A 260 -17.12 7.60 -10.41
N LEU A 261 -16.84 7.71 -9.10
CA LEU A 261 -16.44 6.55 -8.26
C LEU A 261 -17.43 5.38 -8.30
N ARG A 262 -18.74 5.64 -8.30
CA ARG A 262 -19.75 4.57 -8.37
C ARG A 262 -19.63 3.79 -9.67
N PHE A 263 -19.45 4.49 -10.79
CA PHE A 263 -19.24 3.87 -12.09
C PHE A 263 -17.96 3.05 -12.09
N HIS A 264 -16.86 3.59 -11.56
CA HIS A 264 -15.58 2.90 -11.51
C HIS A 264 -15.60 1.63 -10.64
N ARG A 265 -16.29 1.65 -9.50
CA ARG A 265 -16.42 0.49 -8.61
C ARG A 265 -17.22 -0.67 -9.19
N TRP A 266 -18.14 -0.39 -10.12
CA TRP A 266 -19.01 -1.41 -10.72
C TRP A 266 -18.55 -1.83 -12.11
N PHE A 267 -18.21 -0.84 -12.95
CA PHE A 267 -17.97 -1.02 -14.37
C PHE A 267 -16.49 -1.15 -14.73
N THR A 268 -15.64 -0.23 -14.22
CA THR A 268 -14.22 -0.16 -14.61
C THR A 268 -13.36 -1.15 -13.84
N PHE A 269 -13.37 -1.08 -12.51
CA PHE A 269 -12.53 -1.90 -11.60
C PHE A 269 -13.38 -2.91 -10.81
N GLY A 270 -14.58 -3.20 -11.32
CA GLY A 270 -15.63 -3.92 -10.61
C GLY A 270 -16.06 -5.22 -11.28
N PRO A 271 -17.23 -5.76 -10.90
CA PRO A 271 -17.72 -7.04 -11.39
C PRO A 271 -17.98 -7.09 -12.89
N VAL A 272 -18.31 -5.97 -13.55
CA VAL A 272 -18.50 -6.00 -15.01
C VAL A 272 -17.18 -6.30 -15.73
N PHE A 273 -16.12 -5.56 -15.40
CA PHE A 273 -14.80 -5.78 -15.99
C PHE A 273 -14.24 -7.15 -15.64
N HIS A 274 -14.27 -7.56 -14.37
CA HIS A 274 -13.69 -8.84 -13.98
C HIS A 274 -14.54 -10.02 -14.45
N GLY A 275 -15.87 -9.89 -14.50
CA GLY A 275 -16.75 -10.90 -15.08
C GLY A 275 -16.45 -11.12 -16.57
N PHE A 276 -16.25 -10.03 -17.33
CA PHE A 276 -15.82 -10.11 -18.71
C PHE A 276 -14.39 -10.69 -18.85
N THR A 277 -13.46 -10.21 -18.04
CA THR A 277 -12.03 -10.53 -18.19
C THR A 277 -11.67 -11.92 -17.68
N LEU A 278 -12.28 -12.37 -16.59
CA LEU A 278 -11.96 -13.65 -15.96
C LEU A 278 -12.99 -14.72 -16.33
N LEU A 279 -14.29 -14.45 -16.11
CA LEU A 279 -15.30 -15.50 -16.24
C LEU A 279 -15.67 -15.79 -17.70
N LEU A 280 -15.97 -14.76 -18.51
CA LEU A 280 -16.27 -14.96 -19.94
C LEU A 280 -15.07 -15.55 -20.67
N ASN A 281 -13.86 -15.04 -20.41
CA ASN A 281 -12.64 -15.64 -20.94
C ASN A 281 -12.45 -17.07 -20.41
N ALA A 282 -12.83 -17.38 -19.17
CA ALA A 282 -12.73 -18.75 -18.69
C ALA A 282 -13.65 -19.70 -19.46
N PHE A 283 -14.90 -19.30 -19.71
CA PHE A 283 -15.82 -20.08 -20.55
C PHE A 283 -15.23 -20.34 -21.94
N VAL A 284 -14.75 -19.29 -22.60
CA VAL A 284 -14.19 -19.43 -23.95
C VAL A 284 -12.89 -20.21 -23.94
N GLY A 285 -11.97 -19.92 -23.02
CA GLY A 285 -10.67 -20.56 -22.93
C GLY A 285 -10.75 -22.06 -22.65
N ILE A 286 -11.62 -22.47 -21.74
CA ILE A 286 -11.87 -23.89 -21.47
C ILE A 286 -12.48 -24.57 -22.70
N PHE A 287 -13.46 -23.93 -23.34
CA PHE A 287 -14.06 -24.46 -24.57
C PHE A 287 -13.02 -24.65 -25.68
N LEU A 288 -12.17 -23.64 -25.92
CA LEU A 288 -11.13 -23.71 -26.95
C LEU A 288 -10.04 -24.74 -26.61
N ALA A 289 -9.62 -24.83 -25.35
CA ALA A 289 -8.62 -25.81 -24.91
C ALA A 289 -9.07 -27.25 -25.21
N GLU A 290 -10.34 -27.58 -24.90
CA GLU A 290 -10.92 -28.92 -25.12
C GLU A 290 -11.09 -29.30 -26.59
N HIS A 291 -11.16 -28.33 -27.51
CA HIS A 291 -11.46 -28.58 -28.93
C HIS A 291 -10.28 -28.33 -29.87
N LEU A 292 -9.35 -27.43 -29.51
CA LEU A 292 -8.27 -26.99 -30.40
C LEU A 292 -6.90 -27.56 -30.04
N VAL A 293 -6.64 -27.86 -28.77
CA VAL A 293 -5.31 -28.23 -28.31
C VAL A 293 -5.21 -29.74 -28.16
N ALA A 294 -4.34 -30.35 -28.97
CA ALA A 294 -3.96 -31.75 -28.84
C ALA A 294 -2.65 -31.83 -28.02
N GLY A 295 -2.67 -32.54 -26.89
CA GLY A 295 -1.51 -32.69 -26.01
C GLY A 295 -1.48 -31.64 -24.89
N GLU A 296 -0.28 -31.18 -24.52
CA GLU A 296 -0.10 -30.25 -23.40
C GLU A 296 -0.57 -28.83 -23.76
N LEU A 297 -1.43 -28.28 -22.91
CA LEU A 297 -1.91 -26.91 -23.06
C LEU A 297 -0.85 -25.91 -22.59
N THR A 298 -0.34 -25.13 -23.53
CA THR A 298 0.60 -24.04 -23.31
C THR A 298 0.15 -22.81 -24.10
N GLU A 299 0.75 -21.66 -23.80
CA GLU A 299 0.49 -20.43 -24.55
C GLU A 299 0.78 -20.58 -26.04
N LEU A 300 1.91 -21.23 -26.38
CA LEU A 300 2.31 -21.44 -27.77
C LEU A 300 1.42 -22.47 -28.46
N SER A 301 1.06 -23.58 -27.81
CA SER A 301 0.15 -24.57 -28.41
C SER A 301 -1.27 -24.00 -28.61
N ALA A 302 -1.72 -23.07 -27.77
CA ALA A 302 -2.97 -22.34 -27.99
C ALA A 302 -2.88 -21.39 -29.20
N VAL A 303 -1.74 -20.68 -29.38
CA VAL A 303 -1.48 -19.87 -30.58
C VAL A 303 -1.47 -20.73 -31.84
N ASP A 304 -0.75 -21.86 -31.81
CA ASP A 304 -0.64 -22.78 -32.94
C ASP A 304 -2.03 -23.31 -33.33
N GLY A 305 -2.83 -23.72 -32.35
CA GLY A 305 -4.21 -24.17 -32.56
C GLY A 305 -5.12 -23.09 -33.16
N MET A 306 -5.00 -21.84 -32.69
CA MET A 306 -5.75 -20.72 -33.27
C MET A 306 -5.32 -20.38 -34.69
N ILE A 307 -4.02 -20.40 -34.99
CA ILE A 307 -3.51 -20.15 -36.35
C ILE A 307 -3.92 -21.29 -37.30
N ALA A 308 -3.88 -22.54 -36.84
CA ALA A 308 -4.37 -23.67 -37.61
C ALA A 308 -5.88 -23.58 -37.91
N LEU A 309 -6.66 -23.00 -37.00
CA LEU A 309 -8.11 -22.81 -37.19
C LEU A 309 -8.44 -21.61 -38.09
N MET A 310 -7.85 -20.45 -37.83
CA MET A 310 -8.28 -19.15 -38.37
C MET A 310 -7.35 -18.60 -39.45
N GLY A 311 -6.18 -19.22 -39.66
CA GLY A 311 -5.14 -18.72 -40.56
C GLY A 311 -4.68 -17.31 -40.19
N GLY A 312 -4.55 -16.44 -41.20
CA GLY A 312 -4.11 -15.05 -41.01
C GLY A 312 -4.99 -14.22 -40.07
N TRP A 313 -6.27 -14.58 -39.90
CA TRP A 313 -7.14 -13.91 -38.94
C TRP A 313 -6.71 -14.10 -37.49
N ALA A 314 -6.17 -15.28 -37.13
CA ALA A 314 -5.59 -15.47 -35.79
C ALA A 314 -4.39 -14.55 -35.57
N VAL A 315 -3.56 -14.32 -36.58
CA VAL A 315 -2.40 -13.42 -36.46
C VAL A 315 -2.85 -11.99 -36.16
N VAL A 316 -3.86 -11.50 -36.88
CA VAL A 316 -4.43 -10.16 -36.63
C VAL A 316 -5.06 -10.09 -35.24
N PHE A 317 -5.84 -11.11 -34.87
CA PHE A 317 -6.47 -11.20 -33.56
C PHE A 317 -5.44 -11.17 -32.43
N ILE A 318 -4.43 -12.05 -32.47
CA ILE A 318 -3.34 -12.14 -31.50
C ILE A 318 -2.54 -10.84 -31.46
N TRP A 319 -2.17 -10.28 -32.61
CA TRP A 319 -1.44 -9.02 -32.66
C TRP A 319 -2.23 -7.89 -31.98
N VAL A 320 -3.53 -7.79 -32.25
CA VAL A 320 -4.40 -6.78 -31.64
C VAL A 320 -4.52 -7.00 -30.13
N THR A 321 -4.85 -8.20 -29.68
CA THR A 321 -5.07 -8.50 -28.27
C THR A 321 -3.82 -8.26 -27.43
N GLN A 322 -2.69 -8.78 -27.90
CA GLN A 322 -1.42 -8.67 -27.18
C GLN A 322 -0.85 -7.27 -27.25
N THR A 323 -1.02 -6.54 -28.35
CA THR A 323 -0.59 -5.14 -28.40
C THR A 323 -1.35 -4.28 -27.38
N ARG A 324 -2.66 -4.52 -27.18
CA ARG A 324 -3.46 -3.78 -26.18
C ARG A 324 -2.91 -3.96 -24.77
N ILE A 325 -2.77 -5.21 -24.30
CA ILE A 325 -2.25 -5.44 -22.95
C ILE A 325 -0.78 -5.00 -22.83
N ASN A 326 0.02 -5.21 -23.87
CA ASN A 326 1.44 -4.89 -23.81
C ASN A 326 1.67 -3.37 -23.68
N THR A 327 0.80 -2.53 -24.25
CA THR A 327 0.87 -1.08 -24.01
C THR A 327 0.70 -0.72 -22.52
N ALA A 328 -0.17 -1.42 -21.79
CA ALA A 328 -0.33 -1.25 -20.35
C ALA A 328 0.91 -1.74 -19.58
N ASN A 329 1.49 -2.88 -19.97
CA ASN A 329 2.71 -3.42 -19.36
C ASN A 329 3.90 -2.45 -19.53
N TYR A 330 4.14 -1.94 -20.74
CA TYR A 330 5.18 -0.93 -20.97
C TYR A 330 4.93 0.37 -20.20
N TYR A 331 3.67 0.82 -20.11
CA TYR A 331 3.31 1.99 -19.31
C TYR A 331 3.68 1.79 -17.83
N VAL A 332 3.23 0.69 -17.21
CA VAL A 332 3.51 0.41 -15.80
C VAL A 332 5.00 0.19 -15.55
N ALA A 333 5.69 -0.55 -16.42
CA ALA A 333 7.12 -0.78 -16.33
C ALA A 333 7.91 0.54 -16.40
N SER A 334 7.65 1.38 -17.39
CA SER A 334 8.38 2.65 -17.58
C SER A 334 8.14 3.66 -16.45
N SER A 335 6.90 3.76 -15.96
CA SER A 335 6.55 4.64 -14.83
C SER A 335 7.21 4.19 -13.52
N ASN A 336 7.21 2.89 -13.25
CA ASN A 336 7.84 2.35 -12.05
C ASN A 336 9.37 2.39 -12.13
N LEU A 337 9.97 2.16 -13.32
CA LEU A 337 11.39 2.35 -13.54
C LEU A 337 11.82 3.80 -13.29
N ALA A 338 11.07 4.77 -13.83
CA ALA A 338 11.33 6.19 -13.62
C ALA A 338 11.30 6.55 -12.11
N ASN A 339 10.34 5.99 -11.38
CA ASN A 339 10.22 6.17 -9.93
C ASN A 339 11.33 5.51 -9.10
N LEU A 340 11.88 4.40 -9.58
CA LEU A 340 12.98 3.70 -8.93
C LEU A 340 14.32 4.40 -9.21
N ALA A 341 14.59 4.67 -10.48
CA ALA A 341 15.85 5.25 -10.95
C ALA A 341 15.95 6.76 -10.69
N GLY A 342 14.83 7.48 -10.62
CA GLY A 342 14.78 8.89 -10.21
C GLY A 342 15.28 9.14 -8.78
N ARG A 343 15.46 8.08 -7.96
CA ARG A 343 16.12 8.17 -6.65
C ARG A 343 17.64 8.19 -6.75
N LEU A 344 18.19 7.69 -7.85
CA LEU A 344 19.64 7.58 -8.11
C LEU A 344 20.12 8.72 -9.01
N VAL A 345 19.28 9.16 -9.96
CA VAL A 345 19.61 10.19 -10.93
C VAL A 345 19.17 11.57 -10.43
N ARG A 346 20.11 12.51 -10.31
CA ARG A 346 19.84 13.89 -9.85
C ARG A 346 19.11 14.77 -10.88
N ARG A 347 19.06 14.35 -12.14
CA ARG A 347 18.44 15.09 -13.25
C ARG A 347 17.12 14.44 -13.68
N SER A 348 16.12 15.26 -14.02
CA SER A 348 14.86 14.79 -14.59
C SER A 348 15.11 14.19 -15.98
N ILE A 349 14.95 12.88 -16.11
CA ILE A 349 15.02 12.16 -17.39
C ILE A 349 13.60 12.09 -17.97
N PRO A 350 13.38 12.53 -19.23
CA PRO A 350 12.07 12.48 -19.87
C PRO A 350 11.58 11.03 -20.04
N ARG A 351 10.26 10.82 -19.91
CA ARG A 351 9.68 9.46 -19.87
C ARG A 351 10.01 8.59 -21.09
N TRP A 352 10.08 9.16 -22.29
CA TRP A 352 10.34 8.39 -23.50
C TRP A 352 11.66 7.61 -23.43
N LEU A 353 12.68 8.14 -22.74
CA LEU A 353 13.94 7.41 -22.50
C LEU A 353 13.74 6.19 -21.59
N TRP A 354 12.89 6.30 -20.57
CA TRP A 354 12.53 5.15 -19.73
C TRP A 354 11.76 4.08 -20.51
N VAL A 355 10.90 4.49 -21.45
CA VAL A 355 10.18 3.56 -22.33
C VAL A 355 11.15 2.83 -23.27
N VAL A 356 12.11 3.55 -23.87
CA VAL A 356 13.17 2.94 -24.69
C VAL A 356 14.01 1.97 -23.87
N GLY A 357 14.42 2.36 -22.65
CA GLY A 357 15.14 1.48 -21.73
C GLY A 357 14.36 0.20 -21.38
N VAL A 358 13.06 0.32 -21.13
CA VAL A 358 12.17 -0.84 -20.96
C VAL A 358 12.14 -1.70 -22.23
N GLY A 359 12.02 -1.11 -23.42
CA GLY A 359 12.05 -1.85 -24.69
C GLY A 359 13.34 -2.64 -24.90
N VAL A 360 14.50 -2.05 -24.57
CA VAL A 360 15.79 -2.75 -24.61
C VAL A 360 15.80 -3.93 -23.64
N LEU A 361 15.33 -3.74 -22.40
CA LEU A 361 15.27 -4.81 -21.41
C LEU A 361 14.31 -5.93 -21.84
N VAL A 362 13.13 -5.57 -22.37
CA VAL A 362 12.16 -6.53 -22.92
C VAL A 362 12.79 -7.33 -24.05
N TYR A 363 13.45 -6.68 -25.01
CA TYR A 363 14.13 -7.36 -26.11
C TYR A 363 15.18 -8.36 -25.60
N LEU A 364 16.03 -7.94 -24.66
CA LEU A 364 17.06 -8.81 -24.08
C LEU A 364 16.45 -10.00 -23.34
N LEU A 365 15.35 -9.80 -22.62
CA LEU A 365 14.63 -10.89 -21.93
C LEU A 365 13.97 -11.84 -22.93
N MET A 366 13.41 -11.36 -24.04
CA MET A 366 12.82 -12.23 -25.07
C MET A 366 13.87 -13.20 -25.65
N LEU A 367 15.14 -12.79 -25.71
CA LEU A 367 16.25 -13.65 -26.16
C LEU A 367 16.57 -14.81 -25.17
N GLN A 368 16.06 -14.78 -23.93
CA GLN A 368 16.42 -15.73 -22.86
C GLN A 368 15.40 -16.86 -22.63
N ASP A 369 14.59 -17.22 -23.64
CA ASP A 369 13.54 -18.26 -23.56
C ASP A 369 12.68 -18.18 -22.27
N VAL A 370 12.18 -16.98 -21.98
CA VAL A 370 11.42 -16.72 -20.74
C VAL A 370 10.06 -17.42 -20.73
N ILE A 371 9.55 -17.82 -21.90
CA ILE A 371 8.26 -18.52 -22.06
C ILE A 371 8.26 -19.85 -21.31
N SER A 372 9.37 -20.62 -21.38
CA SER A 372 9.47 -21.92 -20.71
C SER A 372 9.47 -21.83 -19.18
N LYS A 373 9.60 -20.61 -18.61
CA LYS A 373 9.61 -20.34 -17.18
C LYS A 373 8.41 -19.51 -16.71
N LEU A 374 7.37 -19.38 -17.56
CA LEU A 374 6.20 -18.57 -17.26
C LEU A 374 5.54 -18.92 -15.93
N GLN A 375 5.18 -20.20 -15.78
CA GLN A 375 4.42 -20.68 -14.64
C GLN A 375 5.16 -20.44 -13.32
N ILE A 376 6.46 -20.75 -13.30
CA ILE A 376 7.32 -20.52 -12.14
C ILE A 376 7.33 -19.03 -11.79
N ALA A 377 7.57 -18.16 -12.77
CA ALA A 377 7.60 -16.72 -12.52
C ALA A 377 6.25 -16.21 -11.99
N LEU A 378 5.12 -16.70 -12.52
CA LEU A 378 3.78 -16.36 -12.03
C LEU A 378 3.61 -16.76 -10.56
N GLU A 379 3.95 -17.98 -10.17
CA GLU A 379 3.80 -18.48 -8.79
C GLU A 379 4.61 -17.64 -7.78
N TYR A 380 5.88 -17.37 -8.07
CA TYR A 380 6.73 -16.54 -7.20
C TYR A 380 6.27 -15.08 -7.17
N SER A 381 5.82 -14.54 -8.31
CA SER A 381 5.23 -13.20 -8.36
C SER A 381 3.93 -13.12 -7.56
N ALA A 382 3.14 -14.19 -7.55
CA ALA A 382 1.91 -14.31 -6.77
C ALA A 382 2.23 -14.19 -5.29
N ILE A 383 3.19 -14.97 -4.77
CA ILE A 383 3.56 -14.96 -3.34
C ILE A 383 3.87 -13.52 -2.90
N ILE A 384 4.75 -12.85 -3.64
CA ILE A 384 5.20 -11.49 -3.31
C ILE A 384 4.05 -10.49 -3.32
N THR A 385 3.20 -10.56 -4.35
CA THR A 385 2.11 -9.59 -4.57
C THR A 385 0.92 -9.83 -3.65
N VAL A 386 0.56 -11.09 -3.43
CA VAL A 386 -0.51 -11.51 -2.51
C VAL A 386 -0.17 -11.15 -1.07
N ALA A 387 1.08 -11.34 -0.63
CA ALA A 387 1.53 -10.87 0.68
C ALA A 387 1.35 -9.34 0.81
N TRP A 388 1.68 -8.59 -0.23
CA TRP A 388 1.53 -7.14 -0.26
C TRP A 388 0.05 -6.74 -0.17
N VAL A 389 -0.84 -7.40 -0.93
CA VAL A 389 -2.29 -7.18 -0.87
C VAL A 389 -2.83 -7.48 0.54
N GLY A 390 -2.32 -8.52 1.22
CA GLY A 390 -2.66 -8.81 2.61
C GLY A 390 -2.38 -7.64 3.56
N VAL A 391 -1.19 -7.02 3.46
CA VAL A 391 -0.81 -5.83 4.25
C VAL A 391 -1.71 -4.63 3.91
N VAL A 392 -2.02 -4.44 2.63
CA VAL A 392 -2.88 -3.33 2.16
C VAL A 392 -4.30 -3.46 2.69
N VAL A 393 -4.90 -4.65 2.59
CA VAL A 393 -6.27 -4.91 3.06
C VAL A 393 -6.34 -4.72 4.58
N ALA A 394 -5.36 -5.21 5.33
CA ALA A 394 -5.26 -4.98 6.77
C ALA A 394 -5.23 -3.48 7.11
N TYR A 395 -4.43 -2.68 6.40
CA TYR A 395 -4.41 -1.23 6.59
C TYR A 395 -5.75 -0.57 6.25
N MET A 396 -6.34 -0.88 5.09
CA MET A 396 -7.58 -0.26 4.63
C MET A 396 -8.76 -0.56 5.55
N LEU A 397 -8.83 -1.79 6.08
CA LEU A 397 -9.85 -2.16 7.07
C LEU A 397 -9.62 -1.45 8.39
N TRP A 398 -8.37 -1.39 8.87
CA TRP A 398 -8.02 -0.65 10.08
C TRP A 398 -8.40 0.84 9.97
N ALA A 399 -8.02 1.48 8.86
CA ALA A 399 -8.34 2.89 8.60
C ALA A 399 -9.85 3.12 8.55
N LYS A 400 -10.59 2.24 7.88
CA LYS A 400 -12.06 2.31 7.79
C LYS A 400 -12.73 2.16 9.17
N VAL A 401 -12.31 1.19 9.97
CA VAL A 401 -12.85 0.96 11.33
C VAL A 401 -12.57 2.16 12.25
N ARG A 402 -11.47 2.88 12.02
CA ARG A 402 -11.09 4.08 12.78
C ARG A 402 -11.66 5.39 12.21
N GLY A 403 -12.47 5.31 11.15
CA GLY A 403 -13.05 6.50 10.50
C GLY A 403 -12.02 7.39 9.80
N ILE A 404 -10.82 6.87 9.48
CA ILE A 404 -9.77 7.61 8.80
C ILE A 404 -10.10 7.66 7.32
N ALA A 405 -10.36 8.85 6.81
CA ALA A 405 -10.65 9.03 5.40
C ALA A 405 -9.39 8.82 4.54
N PRO A 406 -9.50 8.26 3.31
CA PRO A 406 -8.35 8.02 2.43
C PRO A 406 -7.45 9.23 2.20
N GLU A 407 -8.03 10.44 2.19
CA GLU A 407 -7.35 11.71 1.94
C GLU A 407 -6.33 12.09 3.04
N HIS A 408 -6.44 11.47 4.23
CA HIS A 408 -5.48 11.62 5.33
C HIS A 408 -4.28 10.68 5.24
N LEU A 409 -4.19 9.87 4.18
CA LEU A 409 -3.07 8.98 3.95
C LEU A 409 -1.76 9.80 3.85
N GLU A 410 -0.82 9.51 4.73
CA GLU A 410 0.47 10.20 4.75
C GLU A 410 1.54 9.40 3.98
N TYR A 411 2.15 10.05 3.00
CA TYR A 411 3.16 9.48 2.10
C TYR A 411 4.35 10.42 1.89
N ARG A 412 4.28 11.65 2.43
CA ARG A 412 5.30 12.67 2.23
C ARG A 412 6.61 12.23 2.88
N PRO A 413 7.76 12.35 2.20
CA PRO A 413 9.03 11.76 2.65
C PRO A 413 9.49 12.18 4.05
N GLY A 414 9.17 13.41 4.47
CA GLY A 414 9.51 13.92 5.80
C GLY A 414 8.54 13.52 6.90
N ARG A 415 7.40 12.91 6.56
CA ARG A 415 6.30 12.56 7.49
C ARG A 415 6.04 11.06 7.58
N VAL A 416 6.86 10.24 6.94
CA VAL A 416 6.86 8.77 7.07
C VAL A 416 8.23 8.27 7.53
N PRO A 417 8.32 7.17 8.30
CA PRO A 417 9.59 6.62 8.70
C PRO A 417 10.38 6.12 7.47
N PRO A 418 11.71 6.00 7.56
CA PRO A 418 12.49 5.38 6.49
C PRO A 418 12.02 3.96 6.16
N VAL A 419 11.72 3.17 7.21
CA VAL A 419 11.20 1.82 7.12
C VAL A 419 10.16 1.64 8.22
N HIS A 420 8.96 1.23 7.86
CA HIS A 420 7.92 0.82 8.79
C HIS A 420 8.06 -0.69 9.04
N ARG A 421 8.76 -1.03 10.13
CA ARG A 421 9.19 -2.41 10.43
C ARG A 421 8.04 -3.44 10.49
N PRO A 422 6.89 -3.17 11.14
CA PRO A 422 5.83 -4.16 11.23
C PRO A 422 5.32 -4.60 9.86
N ALA A 423 5.05 -3.67 8.95
CA ALA A 423 4.57 -3.97 7.60
C ALA A 423 5.60 -4.79 6.80
N VAL A 424 6.87 -4.38 6.82
CA VAL A 424 7.94 -5.10 6.12
C VAL A 424 8.08 -6.51 6.67
N LEU A 425 8.11 -6.68 7.99
CA LEU A 425 8.29 -7.98 8.62
C LEU A 425 7.15 -8.93 8.29
N THR A 426 5.90 -8.48 8.40
CA THR A 426 4.73 -9.33 8.13
C THR A 426 4.62 -9.71 6.66
N TRP A 427 4.99 -8.79 5.75
CA TRP A 427 5.10 -9.08 4.32
C TRP A 427 6.20 -10.11 4.04
N THR A 428 7.39 -9.96 4.63
CA THR A 428 8.50 -10.91 4.45
C THR A 428 8.16 -12.29 5.01
N ILE A 429 7.53 -12.35 6.19
CA ILE A 429 7.10 -13.62 6.80
C ILE A 429 6.06 -14.32 5.92
N GLY A 430 5.05 -13.58 5.43
CA GLY A 430 4.05 -14.12 4.51
C GLY A 430 4.69 -14.65 3.23
N THR A 431 5.60 -13.86 2.63
CA THR A 431 6.34 -14.25 1.42
C THR A 431 7.18 -15.52 1.65
N ALA A 432 7.93 -15.58 2.76
CA ALA A 432 8.75 -16.75 3.09
C ALA A 432 7.90 -18.01 3.31
N ALA A 433 6.76 -17.88 4.01
CA ALA A 433 5.82 -18.97 4.20
C ALA A 433 5.25 -19.48 2.87
N GLY A 434 4.89 -18.57 1.95
CA GLY A 434 4.45 -18.92 0.60
C GLY A 434 5.48 -19.71 -0.18
N VAL A 435 6.74 -19.28 -0.16
CA VAL A 435 7.84 -19.98 -0.84
C VAL A 435 8.04 -21.38 -0.25
N VAL A 436 8.03 -21.50 1.08
CA VAL A 436 8.16 -22.81 1.75
C VAL A 436 7.00 -23.73 1.39
N LEU A 437 5.77 -23.23 1.40
CA LEU A 437 4.61 -24.02 1.00
C LEU A 437 4.75 -24.51 -0.44
N LEU A 438 5.02 -23.61 -1.38
CA LEU A 438 5.14 -23.94 -2.80
C LEU A 438 6.23 -24.98 -3.07
N THR A 439 7.37 -24.90 -2.37
CA THR A 439 8.56 -25.71 -2.68
C THR A 439 8.67 -27.01 -1.89
N VAL A 440 8.10 -27.07 -0.67
CA VAL A 440 8.33 -28.19 0.27
C VAL A 440 7.06 -29.01 0.54
N CYS A 441 5.87 -28.42 0.38
CA CYS A 441 4.62 -29.04 0.85
C CYS A 441 3.83 -29.81 -0.22
N GLY A 442 4.43 -30.12 -1.37
CA GLY A 442 3.82 -30.94 -2.42
C GLY A 442 2.41 -30.46 -2.85
N PRO A 443 1.43 -31.36 -3.02
CA PRO A 443 0.04 -31.01 -3.37
C PRO A 443 -0.62 -29.98 -2.44
N PHE A 444 -0.28 -30.03 -1.14
CA PHE A 444 -0.75 -29.04 -0.17
C PHE A 444 -0.18 -27.65 -0.47
N GLY A 445 1.12 -27.61 -0.77
CA GLY A 445 1.81 -26.42 -1.23
C GLY A 445 1.16 -25.79 -2.46
N ALA A 446 0.97 -26.60 -3.50
CA ALA A 446 0.41 -26.15 -4.78
C ALA A 446 -0.98 -25.50 -4.65
N THR A 447 -1.84 -26.02 -3.78
CA THR A 447 -3.17 -25.45 -3.54
C THR A 447 -3.15 -24.23 -2.61
N TRP A 448 -2.33 -24.23 -1.56
CA TRP A 448 -2.46 -23.28 -0.45
C TRP A 448 -1.39 -22.19 -0.38
N TYR A 449 -0.33 -22.23 -1.19
CA TYR A 449 0.78 -21.29 -1.09
C TYR A 449 0.32 -19.82 -1.12
N ALA A 450 -0.55 -19.43 -2.07
CA ALA A 450 -1.01 -18.03 -2.18
C ALA A 450 -2.07 -17.67 -1.12
N PRO A 451 -3.14 -18.45 -0.88
CA PRO A 451 -4.09 -18.16 0.20
C PRO A 451 -3.43 -18.03 1.58
N ALA A 452 -2.51 -18.94 1.92
CA ALA A 452 -1.79 -18.89 3.19
C ALA A 452 -0.87 -17.65 3.27
N THR A 453 -0.17 -17.33 2.19
CA THR A 453 0.65 -16.10 2.10
C THR A 453 -0.16 -14.85 2.40
N PHE A 454 -1.34 -14.72 1.79
CA PHE A 454 -2.28 -13.62 2.04
C PHE A 454 -2.65 -13.56 3.53
N LEU A 455 -3.14 -14.68 4.06
CA LEU A 455 -3.66 -14.75 5.42
C LEU A 455 -2.59 -14.44 6.47
N ILE A 456 -1.36 -14.96 6.30
CA ILE A 456 -0.24 -14.71 7.20
C ILE A 456 0.14 -13.23 7.20
N ALA A 457 0.29 -12.62 6.02
CA ALA A 457 0.62 -11.20 5.92
C ALA A 457 -0.50 -10.30 6.47
N PHE A 458 -1.76 -10.62 6.14
CA PHE A 458 -2.95 -9.91 6.60
C PHE A 458 -3.12 -9.99 8.11
N ALA A 459 -3.09 -11.19 8.69
CA ALA A 459 -3.28 -11.41 10.12
C ALA A 459 -2.11 -10.82 10.92
N GLY A 460 -0.88 -11.03 10.46
CA GLY A 460 0.31 -10.47 11.09
C GLY A 460 0.28 -8.94 11.14
N TYR A 461 -0.07 -8.30 10.03
CA TYR A 461 -0.13 -6.84 10.01
C TYR A 461 -1.33 -6.28 10.77
N SER A 462 -2.49 -6.95 10.70
CA SER A 462 -3.67 -6.59 11.51
C SER A 462 -3.35 -6.64 13.01
N ALA A 463 -2.67 -7.70 13.47
CA ALA A 463 -2.22 -7.81 14.86
C ALA A 463 -1.25 -6.67 15.24
N ALA A 464 -0.30 -6.34 14.37
CA ALA A 464 0.61 -5.21 14.61
C ALA A 464 -0.13 -3.87 14.74
N LEU A 465 -1.10 -3.60 13.87
CA LEU A 465 -1.93 -2.39 13.89
C LEU A 465 -2.83 -2.28 15.14
N LEU A 466 -3.21 -3.41 15.75
CA LEU A 466 -3.99 -3.44 16.98
C LEU A 466 -3.12 -3.20 18.23
N VAL A 467 -1.91 -3.77 18.26
CA VAL A 467 -1.03 -3.74 19.44
C VAL A 467 -0.24 -2.43 19.55
N SER A 468 0.12 -1.83 18.42
CA SER A 468 0.96 -0.63 18.40
C SER A 468 0.17 0.58 17.89
N ARG A 469 0.55 1.79 18.34
CA ARG A 469 0.37 3.02 17.54
C ARG A 469 1.29 2.92 16.31
N ALA A 470 1.04 1.91 15.46
CA ALA A 470 1.74 1.64 14.20
C ALA A 470 1.26 2.59 13.09
N ASP A 471 0.77 3.75 13.48
CA ASP A 471 0.65 4.90 12.63
C ASP A 471 2.08 5.18 12.11
N ALA A 472 2.33 4.85 10.85
CA ALA A 472 3.60 5.13 10.17
C ALA A 472 3.81 6.64 9.93
N VAL A 473 3.18 7.50 10.73
CA VAL A 473 3.16 8.95 10.55
C VAL A 473 4.09 9.59 11.57
N LEU A 474 5.11 10.27 11.07
CA LEU A 474 5.99 11.11 11.88
C LEU A 474 5.30 12.46 12.11
N SER A 475 4.95 12.75 13.37
CA SER A 475 4.36 14.03 13.72
C SER A 475 5.40 15.15 13.58
N ARG A 476 5.08 16.14 12.76
CA ARG A 476 5.88 17.35 12.55
C ARG A 476 4.97 18.59 12.56
N PRO A 477 5.45 19.73 13.08
CA PRO A 477 4.71 20.98 13.03
C PRO A 477 4.59 21.49 11.57
N HIS A 478 3.87 22.60 11.40
CA HIS A 478 3.82 23.38 10.14
C HIS A 478 3.47 22.52 8.92
N ASP A 479 2.26 21.97 8.90
CA ASP A 479 1.78 21.21 7.75
C ASP A 479 1.13 22.18 6.73
N PRO A 480 1.67 22.32 5.49
CA PRO A 480 1.08 23.19 4.49
C PRO A 480 -0.40 22.92 4.20
N ARG A 481 -0.88 21.68 4.44
CA ARG A 481 -2.31 21.34 4.30
C ARG A 481 -3.21 22.08 5.30
N SER A 482 -2.66 22.53 6.42
CA SER A 482 -3.37 23.30 7.45
C SER A 482 -3.18 24.82 7.33
N GLU A 483 -2.32 25.25 6.39
CA GLU A 483 -1.99 26.65 6.16
C GLU A 483 -2.78 27.26 4.99
N VAL A 484 -3.57 26.44 4.28
CA VAL A 484 -4.38 26.83 3.12
C VAL A 484 -5.84 26.44 3.32
N ALA A 485 -6.76 27.11 2.62
CA ALA A 485 -8.20 26.86 2.74
C ALA A 485 -8.62 25.49 2.16
N ASP A 486 -8.08 25.11 1.00
CA ASP A 486 -8.32 23.79 0.38
C ASP A 486 -7.00 23.22 -0.18
N PRO A 487 -6.46 22.15 0.41
CA PRO A 487 -5.21 21.51 -0.04
C PRO A 487 -5.21 21.01 -1.49
N TRP A 488 -6.39 20.77 -2.07
CA TRP A 488 -6.54 20.32 -3.46
C TRP A 488 -6.72 21.48 -4.46
N ALA A 489 -7.19 22.64 -4.02
CA ALA A 489 -7.32 23.84 -4.85
C ALA A 489 -6.07 24.73 -4.80
N SER A 490 -5.24 24.59 -3.77
CA SER A 490 -4.07 25.45 -3.55
C SER A 490 -2.84 24.85 -4.21
N ARG A 491 -2.10 25.64 -5.01
CA ARG A 491 -0.84 25.25 -5.65
C ARG A 491 0.29 26.06 -5.04
N ILE A 492 1.21 25.38 -4.37
CA ILE A 492 2.30 26.00 -3.63
C ILE A 492 3.59 25.83 -4.40
N ARG A 493 4.33 26.92 -4.56
CA ARG A 493 5.64 26.91 -5.20
C ARG A 493 6.67 26.18 -4.33
N CYS A 494 7.39 25.23 -4.94
CA CYS A 494 8.52 24.56 -4.31
C CYS A 494 9.77 25.45 -4.41
N HIS A 495 10.43 25.70 -3.28
CA HIS A 495 11.64 26.54 -3.25
C HIS A 495 12.83 25.90 -4.01
N THR A 496 12.85 24.57 -4.15
CA THR A 496 13.97 23.86 -4.79
C THR A 496 13.86 23.83 -6.32
N CYS A 497 12.69 23.46 -6.86
CA CYS A 497 12.51 23.36 -8.32
C CYS A 497 11.79 24.57 -8.94
N GLY A 498 11.27 25.48 -8.13
CA GLY A 498 10.59 26.70 -8.57
C GLY A 498 9.19 26.51 -9.16
N LEU A 499 8.70 25.26 -9.22
CA LEU A 499 7.39 24.89 -9.79
C LEU A 499 6.31 24.77 -8.71
N SER A 500 5.06 24.98 -9.08
CA SER A 500 3.92 24.92 -8.16
C SER A 500 3.13 23.60 -8.23
N TYR A 501 2.89 22.99 -7.07
CA TYR A 501 2.20 21.69 -6.92
C TYR A 501 1.06 21.78 -5.91
N VAL A 502 0.12 20.83 -5.95
CA VAL A 502 -1.01 20.81 -5.01
C VAL A 502 -0.53 20.76 -3.56
N ALA A 503 -1.07 21.60 -2.69
CA ALA A 503 -0.69 21.68 -1.29
C ALA A 503 -0.79 20.32 -0.55
N GLN A 504 -1.67 19.43 -1.02
CA GLN A 504 -1.78 18.05 -0.57
C GLN A 504 -0.44 17.28 -0.54
N GLU A 505 0.49 17.53 -1.47
CA GLU A 505 1.79 16.84 -1.51
C GLU A 505 2.96 17.65 -0.95
N MET A 506 2.72 18.90 -0.57
CA MET A 506 3.75 19.84 -0.13
C MET A 506 4.10 19.64 1.34
N ASP A 507 5.34 19.95 1.71
CA ASP A 507 5.83 19.93 3.10
C ASP A 507 6.70 21.17 3.37
N ARG A 508 7.04 21.40 4.64
CA ARG A 508 7.98 22.46 5.06
C ARG A 508 9.39 21.89 5.22
N ASP A 509 10.40 22.53 4.64
CA ASP A 509 11.81 22.09 4.70
C ASP A 509 12.56 22.69 5.92
N PRO A 510 12.82 21.93 6.99
CA PRO A 510 13.52 22.47 8.16
C PRO A 510 15.00 22.76 7.91
N SER A 511 15.59 22.25 6.82
CA SER A 511 16.96 22.56 6.42
C SER A 511 17.07 23.87 5.61
N ALA A 512 15.93 24.44 5.22
CA ALA A 512 15.82 25.69 4.47
C ALA A 512 14.78 26.62 5.11
N GLU A 513 14.89 26.85 6.42
CA GLU A 513 14.05 27.80 7.19
C GLU A 513 12.53 27.60 7.02
N HIS A 514 12.10 26.35 6.84
CA HIS A 514 10.71 25.99 6.58
C HIS A 514 10.12 26.59 5.29
N GLN A 515 10.94 26.82 4.27
CA GLN A 515 10.45 27.05 2.91
C GLN A 515 9.66 25.82 2.39
N ALA A 516 8.68 26.04 1.52
CA ALA A 516 7.84 24.96 0.99
C ALA A 516 8.62 24.06 0.02
N ILE A 517 8.47 22.74 0.14
CA ILE A 517 9.14 21.74 -0.70
C ILE A 517 8.15 20.70 -1.22
N CYS A 518 8.24 20.34 -2.50
CA CYS A 518 7.39 19.31 -3.09
C CYS A 518 7.85 17.89 -2.75
N CYS A 519 6.94 16.92 -2.85
CA CYS A 519 7.18 15.52 -2.51
C CYS A 519 8.41 14.91 -3.23
N ALA A 520 8.61 15.26 -4.51
CA ALA A 520 9.74 14.76 -5.30
C ALA A 520 11.10 15.33 -4.83
N CYS A 521 11.21 16.65 -4.68
CA CYS A 521 12.43 17.30 -4.18
C CYS A 521 12.76 16.84 -2.74
N ALA A 522 11.74 16.72 -1.90
CA ALA A 522 11.87 16.21 -0.53
C ALA A 522 12.41 14.77 -0.50
N ALA A 523 11.95 13.90 -1.41
CA ALA A 523 12.42 12.51 -1.48
C ALA A 523 13.89 12.41 -1.90
N GLY A 524 14.35 13.34 -2.75
CA GLY A 524 15.71 13.38 -3.28
C GLY A 524 16.73 14.16 -2.44
N SER A 525 16.31 14.83 -1.37
CA SER A 525 17.19 15.68 -0.52
C SER A 525 17.58 14.99 0.79
N PRO A 526 18.83 14.50 0.95
CA PRO A 526 19.30 13.93 2.20
C PRO A 526 19.27 14.94 3.36
N ALA A 527 19.54 16.22 3.09
CA ALA A 527 19.52 17.30 4.07
C ALA A 527 18.13 17.49 4.66
N PHE A 528 17.11 17.62 3.79
CA PHE A 528 15.71 17.66 4.20
C PHE A 528 15.33 16.44 5.04
N LEU A 529 15.63 15.22 4.56
CA LEU A 529 15.25 13.99 5.24
C LEU A 529 15.89 13.86 6.64
N ALA A 530 17.13 14.32 6.80
CA ALA A 530 17.79 14.35 8.10
C ALA A 530 17.14 15.38 9.04
N ALA A 531 16.91 16.60 8.55
CA ALA A 531 16.33 17.68 9.33
C ALA A 531 14.87 17.39 9.75
N ALA A 532 14.05 16.87 8.84
CA ALA A 532 12.67 16.46 9.09
C ALA A 532 12.56 15.37 10.18
N ARG A 533 13.49 14.40 10.19
CA ARG A 533 13.52 13.37 11.25
C ARG A 533 13.88 13.94 12.60
N HIS A 534 14.86 14.84 12.63
CA HIS A 534 15.28 15.49 13.85
C HIS A 534 14.16 16.37 14.44
N GLU A 535 13.43 17.09 13.58
CA GLU A 535 12.24 17.83 13.96
C GLU A 535 11.13 16.91 14.49
N ALA A 536 10.86 15.78 13.82
CA ALA A 536 9.87 14.81 14.27
C ALA A 536 10.21 14.23 15.65
N LEU A 537 11.49 13.92 15.90
CA LEU A 537 11.98 13.44 17.21
C LEU A 537 11.81 14.49 18.31
N ARG A 538 12.00 15.78 17.99
CA ARG A 538 11.74 16.88 18.92
C ARG A 538 10.24 17.06 19.20
N SER A 539 9.40 16.96 18.17
CA SER A 539 7.94 17.02 18.32
C SER A 539 7.39 15.85 19.15
N THR A 540 7.96 14.65 18.97
CA THR A 540 7.61 13.46 19.77
C THR A 540 8.24 13.44 21.17
N ARG A 541 9.33 14.17 21.43
CA ARG A 541 9.84 14.39 22.80
C ARG A 541 8.81 15.09 23.71
N GLY A 542 7.88 15.86 23.15
CA GLY A 542 6.73 16.42 23.87
C GLY A 542 5.48 15.52 23.89
N LYS A 543 5.48 14.39 23.16
CA LYS A 543 4.37 13.46 23.04
C LYS A 543 4.91 12.03 23.01
N THR A 544 5.31 11.47 24.15
CA THR A 544 5.14 10.04 24.45
C THR A 544 5.75 9.68 25.80
N THR A 545 4.88 9.44 26.77
CA THR A 545 4.72 8.10 27.32
C THR A 545 3.23 7.82 27.57
N VAL A 546 2.69 6.77 26.96
CA VAL A 546 1.43 6.12 27.41
C VAL A 546 1.71 5.32 28.70
N LYS A 547 2.95 5.36 29.21
CA LYS A 547 3.43 4.51 30.29
C LYS A 547 2.87 4.94 31.64
N CYS A 548 2.80 6.23 31.98
CA CYS A 548 2.26 6.61 33.30
C CYS A 548 0.73 6.53 33.32
N GLN A 549 0.02 6.93 32.26
CA GLN A 549 -1.42 6.65 32.14
C GLN A 549 -1.75 5.15 32.23
N LEU A 550 -1.00 4.30 31.51
CA LEU A 550 -1.20 2.85 31.60
C LEU A 550 -0.83 2.32 32.99
N ALA A 551 0.26 2.79 33.58
CA ALA A 551 0.67 2.39 34.94
C ALA A 551 -0.40 2.78 35.97
N ILE A 552 -0.99 3.97 35.87
CA ILE A 552 -2.06 4.43 36.77
C ILE A 552 -3.37 3.68 36.50
N ARG A 553 -3.68 3.28 35.26
CA ARG A 553 -4.81 2.38 34.96
C ARG A 553 -4.61 0.99 35.56
N VAL A 554 -3.42 0.42 35.42
CA VAL A 554 -3.06 -0.87 36.02
C VAL A 554 -3.14 -0.77 37.55
N PHE A 555 -2.59 0.31 38.12
CA PHE A 555 -2.68 0.61 39.55
C PHE A 555 -4.14 0.70 40.03
N ALA A 556 -5.01 1.42 39.32
CA ALA A 556 -6.45 1.51 39.65
C ALA A 556 -7.15 0.15 39.61
N VAL A 557 -6.78 -0.74 38.66
CA VAL A 557 -7.30 -2.12 38.63
C VAL A 557 -6.89 -2.89 39.89
N PHE A 558 -5.65 -2.77 40.34
CA PHE A 558 -5.18 -3.42 41.56
C PHE A 558 -5.81 -2.84 42.83
N LEU A 559 -6.00 -1.51 42.89
CA LEU A 559 -6.74 -0.86 43.98
C LEU A 559 -8.15 -1.45 44.11
N ASN A 560 -8.88 -1.55 43.01
CA ASN A 560 -10.25 -2.08 43.00
C ASN A 560 -10.34 -3.58 43.29
N ARG A 561 -9.27 -4.35 43.05
CA ARG A 561 -9.22 -5.81 43.20
C ARG A 561 -8.63 -6.29 44.52
N THR A 562 -8.16 -5.40 45.40
CA THR A 562 -7.52 -5.77 46.66
C THR A 562 -8.44 -5.45 47.84
N PRO A 563 -9.18 -6.43 48.41
CA PRO A 563 -10.17 -6.18 49.46
C PRO A 563 -9.61 -5.49 50.70
N GLN A 564 -8.34 -5.74 51.03
CA GLN A 564 -7.64 -5.17 52.19
C GLN A 564 -7.39 -3.66 52.07
N LEU A 565 -7.53 -3.08 50.87
CA LEU A 565 -7.38 -1.65 50.63
C LEU A 565 -8.72 -0.90 50.67
N ARG A 566 -9.84 -1.61 50.83
CA ARG A 566 -11.18 -1.00 50.77
C ARG A 566 -11.37 0.03 51.88
N ASP A 567 -10.90 -0.24 53.10
CA ASP A 567 -10.95 0.71 54.22
C ASP A 567 -10.13 2.00 53.97
N LEU A 568 -9.08 1.93 53.13
CA LEU A 568 -8.27 3.08 52.75
C LEU A 568 -8.89 3.89 51.61
N LEU A 569 -9.79 3.30 50.82
CA LEU A 569 -10.51 3.96 49.72
C LEU A 569 -11.88 4.46 50.15
N ASP A 570 -12.52 3.79 51.11
CA ASP A 570 -13.81 4.19 51.66
C ASP A 570 -13.68 5.54 52.37
N ARG A 571 -14.63 6.43 52.07
CA ARG A 571 -14.68 7.82 52.57
C ARG A 571 -13.48 8.69 52.15
N TRP A 572 -12.79 8.34 51.07
CA TRP A 572 -11.71 9.14 50.49
C TRP A 572 -11.99 9.51 49.05
N ASP A 573 -13.05 10.28 48.86
CA ASP A 573 -13.45 10.76 47.54
C ASP A 573 -12.52 11.92 47.14
N ARG A 574 -11.65 11.65 46.16
CA ARG A 574 -10.59 12.57 45.71
C ARG A 574 -10.28 12.43 44.23
N THR A 575 -9.92 13.56 43.62
CA THR A 575 -9.44 13.67 42.25
C THR A 575 -7.97 14.07 42.23
N LEU A 576 -7.12 13.16 41.74
CA LEU A 576 -5.68 13.33 41.68
C LEU A 576 -5.27 13.55 40.21
N GLU A 577 -4.83 14.75 39.87
CA GLU A 577 -4.33 15.09 38.54
C GLU A 577 -2.81 14.88 38.45
N PHE A 578 -2.37 14.33 37.32
CA PHE A 578 -0.98 14.08 37.00
C PHE A 578 -0.54 14.97 35.83
N ARG A 579 0.29 15.96 36.13
CA ARG A 579 0.94 16.85 35.17
C ARG A 579 2.40 16.43 34.99
N LEU A 580 2.57 15.34 34.24
CA LEU A 580 3.90 14.75 34.06
C LEU A 580 4.59 15.34 32.83
N ALA A 581 5.83 15.79 32.99
CA ALA A 581 6.59 16.37 31.88
C ALA A 581 6.76 15.35 30.74
N GLY A 582 6.23 15.67 29.55
CA GLY A 582 6.21 14.78 28.38
C GLY A 582 4.92 13.96 28.20
N GLU A 583 3.92 14.12 29.08
CA GLU A 583 2.59 13.51 28.99
C GLU A 583 1.46 14.54 28.91
N ARG A 584 0.30 14.14 28.35
CA ARG A 584 -0.94 14.93 28.47
C ARG A 584 -1.46 14.80 29.90
N PRO A 585 -1.95 15.87 30.54
CA PRO A 585 -2.53 15.76 31.87
C PRO A 585 -3.69 14.77 31.89
N PHE A 586 -3.76 14.00 32.96
CA PHE A 586 -4.76 12.98 33.19
C PHE A 586 -5.03 12.88 34.68
N HIS A 587 -6.15 12.28 35.08
CA HIS A 587 -6.47 12.21 36.50
C HIS A 587 -7.01 10.84 36.91
N LEU A 588 -6.78 10.52 38.18
CA LEU A 588 -7.36 9.41 38.91
C LEU A 588 -8.50 9.96 39.78
N VAL A 589 -9.69 9.42 39.63
CA VAL A 589 -10.84 9.69 40.50
C VAL A 589 -11.00 8.51 41.44
N ILE A 590 -11.12 8.78 42.73
CA ILE A 590 -11.57 7.82 43.73
C ILE A 590 -12.94 8.31 44.19
N GLU A 591 -13.95 7.48 44.01
CA GLU A 591 -15.33 7.78 44.38
C GLU A 591 -16.03 6.51 44.84
N ASN A 592 -16.72 6.56 45.98
CA ASN A 592 -17.47 5.42 46.53
C ASN A 592 -16.61 4.15 46.68
N GLY A 593 -15.37 4.31 47.14
CA GLY A 593 -14.43 3.21 47.36
C GLY A 593 -13.87 2.58 46.07
N LYS A 594 -14.04 3.21 44.90
CA LYS A 594 -13.54 2.74 43.61
C LYS A 594 -12.65 3.76 42.92
N ALA A 595 -11.56 3.28 42.33
CA ALA A 595 -10.60 4.06 41.55
C ALA A 595 -10.87 3.96 40.04
N GLY A 596 -10.90 5.10 39.34
CA GLY A 596 -11.06 5.22 37.89
C GLY A 596 -10.09 6.22 37.28
N VAL A 597 -9.68 6.03 36.02
CA VAL A 597 -8.68 6.89 35.36
C VAL A 597 -9.27 7.52 34.11
N ALA A 598 -9.29 8.85 34.06
CA ALA A 598 -9.73 9.62 32.91
C ALA A 598 -8.53 10.18 32.13
N GLY A 599 -8.63 10.16 30.80
CA GLY A 599 -7.54 10.52 29.88
C GLY A 599 -7.39 12.01 29.57
N HIS A 600 -8.01 12.86 30.37
CA HIS A 600 -8.06 14.32 30.20
C HIS A 600 -7.80 15.01 31.56
N PRO A 601 -7.49 16.32 31.58
CA PRO A 601 -7.35 17.08 32.83
C PRO A 601 -8.64 17.02 33.66
N ALA A 602 -8.52 17.13 34.98
CA ALA A 602 -9.64 17.30 35.87
C ALA A 602 -10.17 18.74 35.81
N THR A 603 -11.47 18.92 35.98
CA THR A 603 -12.07 20.27 36.05
C THR A 603 -11.69 20.98 37.35
N ASP A 604 -11.61 20.23 38.45
CA ASP A 604 -11.24 20.73 39.78
C ASP A 604 -10.48 19.62 40.56
N PRO A 605 -9.14 19.55 40.46
CA PRO A 605 -8.36 18.52 41.13
C PRO A 605 -8.08 18.85 42.60
N ASP A 606 -8.30 17.90 43.50
CA ASP A 606 -7.93 18.02 44.91
C ASP A 606 -6.40 17.96 45.13
N ILE A 607 -5.70 17.22 44.26
CA ILE A 607 -4.24 17.06 44.30
C ILE A 607 -3.68 17.11 42.88
N VAL A 608 -2.56 17.81 42.69
CA VAL A 608 -1.81 17.86 41.43
C VAL A 608 -0.39 17.38 41.64
N PHE A 609 0.01 16.35 40.89
CA PHE A 609 1.38 15.83 40.86
C PHE A 609 2.14 16.38 39.65
N GLU A 610 3.25 17.07 39.90
CA GLU A 610 4.14 17.60 38.88
C GLU A 610 5.51 16.91 38.96
N ALA A 611 5.85 16.12 37.95
CA ALA A 611 7.09 15.35 37.94
C ALA A 611 7.55 15.02 36.50
N PRO A 612 8.86 14.77 36.27
CA PRO A 612 9.30 14.10 35.05
C PRO A 612 8.65 12.71 34.92
N ALA A 613 8.03 12.40 33.78
CA ALA A 613 7.28 11.13 33.59
C ALA A 613 8.13 9.88 33.85
N ALA A 614 9.41 9.90 33.47
CA ALA A 614 10.34 8.80 33.72
C ALA A 614 10.64 8.59 35.21
N LEU A 615 10.69 9.68 36.00
CA LEU A 615 10.88 9.62 37.44
C LEU A 615 9.62 9.07 38.12
N PHE A 616 8.45 9.59 37.75
CA PHE A 616 7.16 9.14 38.27
C PHE A 616 6.94 7.63 38.05
N LEU A 617 7.24 7.12 36.85
CA LEU A 617 7.13 5.69 36.56
C LEU A 617 8.08 4.83 37.42
N ARG A 618 9.27 5.35 37.76
CA ARG A 618 10.21 4.65 38.66
C ARG A 618 9.70 4.63 40.09
N MET A 619 9.18 5.75 40.59
CA MET A 619 8.58 5.86 41.93
C MET A 619 7.40 4.89 42.09
N MET A 620 6.57 4.74 41.04
CA MET A 620 5.45 3.79 41.03
C MET A 620 5.88 2.31 41.08
N LEU A 621 7.15 2.00 40.78
CA LEU A 621 7.70 0.63 40.81
C LEU A 621 8.67 0.41 41.98
N ASP A 622 9.06 1.48 42.66
CA ASP A 622 10.01 1.46 43.77
C ASP A 622 9.69 2.58 44.77
N PRO A 623 8.93 2.31 45.82
CA PRO A 623 8.51 3.31 46.78
C PRO A 623 9.69 3.97 47.51
N ALA A 624 10.81 3.26 47.69
CA ALA A 624 12.03 3.81 48.30
C ALA A 624 12.65 4.95 47.46
N LEU A 625 12.47 4.93 46.14
CA LEU A 625 12.87 6.02 45.24
C LEU A 625 11.97 7.25 45.37
N ALA A 626 10.74 7.10 45.89
CA ALA A 626 9.84 8.23 46.10
C ALA A 626 10.33 9.11 47.26
N ASP A 627 10.82 8.51 48.35
CA ASP A 627 11.36 9.25 49.50
C ASP A 627 12.62 10.03 49.12
N GLU A 628 13.54 9.39 48.37
CA GLU A 628 14.73 10.06 47.84
C GLU A 628 14.37 11.20 46.88
N ALA A 629 13.37 11.00 46.02
CA ALA A 629 12.93 12.01 45.07
C ALA A 629 12.26 13.21 45.75
N TYR A 630 11.53 12.98 46.84
CA TYR A 630 10.84 14.01 47.61
C TYR A 630 11.85 14.88 48.36
N VAL A 631 12.79 14.26 49.08
CA VAL A 631 13.84 14.96 49.83
C VAL A 631 14.71 15.82 48.89
N ASN A 632 14.99 15.32 47.68
CA ASN A 632 15.77 16.04 46.67
C ASN A 632 14.96 17.03 45.81
N LYS A 633 13.69 17.30 46.15
CA LYS A 633 12.80 18.21 45.40
C LYS A 633 12.73 17.91 43.89
N LYS A 634 12.74 16.62 43.52
CA LYS A 634 12.71 16.17 42.12
C LYS A 634 11.27 16.08 41.55
N TYR A 635 10.26 16.28 42.38
CA TYR A 635 8.85 16.41 41.99
C TYR A 635 8.11 17.31 42.99
N GLU A 636 6.98 17.85 42.56
CA GLU A 636 6.10 18.71 43.36
C GLU A 636 4.71 18.09 43.50
N VAL A 637 4.09 18.31 44.66
CA VAL A 637 2.70 17.91 44.92
C VAL A 637 1.97 19.12 45.48
N HIS A 638 0.92 19.53 44.78
CA HIS A 638 0.06 20.63 45.17
C HIS A 638 -1.25 20.07 45.71
N GLY A 639 -1.57 20.34 46.97
CA GLY A 639 -2.77 19.82 47.64
C GLY A 639 -2.52 19.52 49.13
N PRO A 640 -3.52 18.98 49.86
CA PRO A 640 -3.37 18.65 51.27
C PRO A 640 -2.28 17.57 51.51
N PRO A 641 -1.25 17.82 52.34
CA PRO A 641 -0.20 16.81 52.63
C PRO A 641 -0.71 15.44 53.12
N PRO A 642 -1.81 15.35 53.91
CA PRO A 642 -2.38 14.06 54.30
C PRO A 642 -2.85 13.21 53.11
N ASP A 643 -3.42 13.84 52.07
CA ASP A 643 -3.97 13.15 50.91
C ASP A 643 -2.85 12.66 49.98
N ALA A 644 -1.78 13.46 49.80
CA ALA A 644 -0.57 13.03 49.09
C ALA A 644 0.11 11.84 49.78
N THR A 645 0.16 11.87 51.12
CA THR A 645 0.70 10.78 51.93
C THR A 645 -0.15 9.51 51.81
N ARG A 646 -1.48 9.65 51.80
CA ARG A 646 -2.41 8.54 51.65
C ARG A 646 -2.29 7.86 50.28
N PHE A 647 -2.13 8.64 49.21
CA PHE A 647 -1.85 8.10 47.87
C PHE A 647 -0.55 7.28 47.83
N ARG A 648 0.51 7.78 48.47
CA ARG A 648 1.80 7.08 48.60
C ARG A 648 1.64 5.73 49.32
N VAL A 649 0.92 5.72 50.46
CA VAL A 649 0.65 4.51 51.24
C VAL A 649 -0.15 3.48 50.44
N LEU A 650 -1.12 3.91 49.62
CA LEU A 650 -1.82 3.01 48.70
C LEU A 650 -0.86 2.39 47.68
N GLY A 651 0.08 3.17 47.14
CA GLY A 651 1.15 2.69 46.28
C GLY A 651 1.97 1.57 46.91
N GLU A 652 2.43 1.79 48.15
CA GLU A 652 3.22 0.81 48.92
C GLU A 652 2.43 -0.48 49.18
N ARG A 653 1.18 -0.36 49.65
CA ARG A 653 0.36 -1.52 50.00
C ARG A 653 -0.04 -2.34 48.77
N VAL A 654 -0.34 -1.72 47.64
CA VAL A 654 -0.61 -2.45 46.38
C VAL A 654 0.61 -3.28 45.98
N GLN A 655 1.82 -2.74 46.09
CA GLN A 655 3.04 -3.49 45.77
C GLN A 655 3.31 -4.63 46.76
N GLU A 656 3.00 -4.41 48.05
CA GLU A 656 3.12 -5.43 49.10
C GLU A 656 2.21 -6.63 48.82
N TYR A 657 0.93 -6.38 48.51
CA TYR A 657 -0.05 -7.45 48.22
C TYR A 657 0.18 -8.14 46.87
N HIS A 658 0.84 -7.49 45.91
CA HIS A 658 1.06 -8.01 44.55
C HIS A 658 2.55 -8.17 44.18
N ARG A 659 3.36 -8.59 45.16
CA ARG A 659 4.84 -8.59 45.10
C ARG A 659 5.45 -9.35 43.91
N LEU A 660 4.85 -10.48 43.51
CA LEU A 660 5.31 -11.28 42.35
C LEU A 660 5.16 -10.50 41.03
N PHE A 661 4.01 -9.87 40.80
CA PHE A 661 3.72 -9.12 39.58
C PHE A 661 4.64 -7.88 39.45
N PHE A 662 4.70 -7.06 40.51
CA PHE A 662 5.55 -5.87 40.52
C PHE A 662 7.05 -6.20 40.52
N GLY A 663 7.46 -7.34 41.08
CA GLY A 663 8.84 -7.84 41.00
C GLY A 663 9.29 -8.15 39.56
N VAL A 664 8.43 -8.79 38.76
CA VAL A 664 8.68 -9.04 37.32
C VAL A 664 8.69 -7.72 36.54
N LEU A 665 7.77 -6.82 36.86
CA LEU A 665 7.68 -5.51 36.20
C LEU A 665 8.93 -4.65 36.48
N LYS A 666 9.45 -4.64 37.71
CA LYS A 666 10.67 -3.92 38.11
C LYS A 666 11.90 -4.43 37.37
N LYS A 667 12.07 -5.75 37.25
CA LYS A 667 13.16 -6.37 36.46
C LYS A 667 13.06 -6.01 34.96
N SER A 668 11.84 -6.05 34.40
CA SER A 668 11.59 -5.74 32.98
C SER A 668 11.77 -4.25 32.66
N ALA A 669 11.34 -3.35 33.55
CA ALA A 669 11.47 -1.91 33.39
C ALA A 669 12.93 -1.44 33.39
N THR A 670 13.80 -2.10 34.17
CA THR A 670 15.24 -1.79 34.23
C THR A 670 15.95 -2.09 32.89
N ILE A 671 15.50 -3.13 32.17
CA ILE A 671 16.01 -3.49 30.83
C ILE A 671 15.53 -2.50 29.77
N ILE A 672 14.27 -2.07 29.86
CA ILE A 672 13.64 -1.12 28.91
C ILE A 672 14.16 0.32 29.09
N LEU A 673 14.56 0.70 30.29
CA LEU A 673 15.07 2.05 30.60
C LEU A 673 16.59 2.20 30.39
N ARG A 674 17.34 1.10 30.25
CA ARG A 674 18.78 1.11 29.89
C ARG A 674 19.05 1.09 28.38
N THR A 675 18.04 0.84 27.55
CA THR A 675 18.16 0.72 26.08
C THR A 675 17.78 1.99 25.32
N ARG A 676 17.95 3.17 25.93
CA ARG A 676 17.80 4.48 25.27
C ARG A 676 18.99 5.38 25.52
#